data_AF-A0A6H5K0B2-F1
#
_entry.id   AF-A0A6H5K0B2-F1
#
_cell.length_a   1.000
_cell.length_b   1.000
_cell.length_c   1.000
_cell.angle_alpha   90.00
_cell.angle_beta   90.00
_cell.angle_gamma   90.00
#
_symmetry.space_group_name_H-M   'P 1'
#
loop_
_entity.id
_entity.type
_entity.pdbx_description
1 polymer ?
#
loop_
_entity_poly.entity_id
_entity_poly.type
_entity_poly.pdbx_seq_one_letter_code
_entity_poly.pdbx_strand_id
1 'polypeptide(L)'
;MAGNRTRGSGYGSVGGAAGEEYRAGADLPGSSGPSSRQRRWPLLRLGVASFAVVAGVGLFSASRLPSSTAPTAGDQLIDSPSGGGNQNLAQDAVTTPGSDSPHVSGGTTGAAGGDSGGMDLSFIASNEYTRRGDIIGLGYPWLQDRILVEPFRTTTLEVVSPKEGMVYSWTVRPVTEVDEQEETPAEYAGPSVDVVFERAPKYQVVLEERASGSGGGDAGEEAAVVRSSDVEVFSKYVRREIRSLFDDERDQMFDAMKVLWDVGIDEGKVLYGPDYLDVWTIDQFHQIGASDLDCDHLHDGIGFGVTHSMVTMMFENSLQLVNPMLSLPYWDFTIEGAVIDREFGGDYTRLTEASPLWTADWFGGVDKRDYQVKDGRWGSIPVPIVDEDKRNYLGADVYGRMRSPWNVNSRPYLTRGLGEMCGLDSTEFYSWPGCSSHYDLQDKFNSYYGYTWWSQYGPHGPVHVWVGGNVDCKKNLDKVMAIVGEEYRLSMSGYLFVKRKDMFRDAVFKCRGFADFSVSEEDVMTSGQCGCLDYDLVEGDDYKKVWTAFTSFYTFDQEFTEEEMRILATQWCNGEVGMGESSQSSSPLDPTFWSMHPTMERLLVFKLLAGTFTDYSWPDEVGSWVGMDGVEYDVIISTRSDTCNGHRGSDIFPYGIMSDVITPQFTFYGKKAPNTMQNRMLIKLFDPSENALPFIYDNFEWSHCSEMGYDFSDFFDTSTMKSGPKGTAASEEEKSKTTRVEGFGLFEKGDIHLQPGFDPPAAVKKILVEREERLKRQQQQQQEETKHV
;
A
#
# COMPACT_ATOMS: atom_id res chain seq x y z
N MET A 1 -19.07 -67.28 0.33
CA MET A 1 -18.63 -67.10 -1.07
C MET A 1 -19.85 -66.68 -1.88
N ALA A 2 -19.97 -65.55 -2.57
CA ALA A 2 -19.20 -64.30 -2.76
C ALA A 2 -20.23 -63.32 -3.44
N GLY A 3 -20.31 -61.99 -3.29
CA GLY A 3 -19.42 -60.91 -2.86
C GLY A 3 -19.25 -59.91 -4.04
N ASN A 4 -20.05 -58.81 -4.12
CA ASN A 4 -19.75 -57.38 -3.79
C ASN A 4 -18.81 -56.64 -4.79
N ARG A 5 -18.90 -55.35 -5.17
CA ARG A 5 -19.62 -54.08 -4.82
C ARG A 5 -19.27 -53.02 -5.94
N THR A 6 -20.18 -52.22 -6.54
CA THR A 6 -20.63 -50.80 -6.27
C THR A 6 -19.52 -49.75 -6.10
N ARG A 7 -19.56 -48.44 -6.46
CA ARG A 7 -20.52 -47.36 -6.89
C ARG A 7 -19.62 -46.10 -7.18
N GLY A 8 -19.96 -44.96 -7.80
CA GLY A 8 -21.20 -44.38 -8.35
C GLY A 8 -21.23 -42.82 -8.26
N SER A 9 -21.77 -42.17 -9.31
CA SER A 9 -22.58 -40.89 -9.46
C SER A 9 -22.07 -39.52 -8.96
N GLY A 10 -22.39 -38.34 -9.54
CA GLY A 10 -23.27 -37.93 -10.67
C GLY A 10 -24.63 -37.29 -10.27
N TYR A 11 -24.89 -36.02 -10.60
CA TYR A 11 -26.21 -35.31 -10.64
C TYR A 11 -26.06 -34.04 -11.54
N GLY A 12 -26.98 -33.55 -12.37
CA GLY A 12 -28.35 -33.94 -12.75
C GLY A 12 -29.34 -32.75 -12.73
N SER A 13 -29.58 -32.07 -13.86
CA SER A 13 -30.57 -30.98 -14.07
C SER A 13 -31.92 -31.49 -14.60
N VAL A 14 -33.06 -30.90 -14.20
CA VAL A 14 -34.35 -31.02 -14.94
C VAL A 14 -35.25 -29.79 -14.68
N GLY A 15 -35.92 -29.28 -15.73
CA GLY A 15 -37.00 -28.28 -15.67
C GLY A 15 -38.39 -28.86 -15.95
N GLY A 16 -39.45 -28.06 -15.74
CA GLY A 16 -40.83 -28.39 -16.12
C GLY A 16 -41.90 -27.44 -15.53
N ALA A 17 -42.91 -27.10 -16.33
CA ALA A 17 -43.85 -25.96 -16.19
C ALA A 17 -45.29 -26.31 -15.72
N ALA A 18 -46.13 -25.24 -15.62
CA ALA A 18 -47.60 -25.15 -15.41
C ALA A 18 -48.11 -25.34 -13.95
N GLY A 19 -49.11 -24.65 -13.40
CA GLY A 19 -50.09 -23.63 -13.82
C GLY A 19 -51.15 -23.47 -12.69
N GLU A 20 -52.04 -22.49 -12.81
CA GLU A 20 -53.30 -22.23 -12.06
C GLU A 20 -53.38 -21.19 -10.92
N GLU A 21 -54.52 -20.48 -11.00
CA GLU A 21 -55.00 -19.27 -10.35
C GLU A 21 -55.42 -19.44 -8.88
N TYR A 22 -55.37 -18.35 -8.09
CA TYR A 22 -56.43 -18.03 -7.13
C TYR A 22 -56.56 -16.51 -6.92
N ARG A 23 -57.80 -16.02 -6.98
CA ARG A 23 -58.22 -14.61 -6.83
C ARG A 23 -59.02 -14.42 -5.53
N ALA A 24 -58.99 -13.18 -5.03
CA ALA A 24 -59.87 -12.51 -4.05
C ALA A 24 -59.72 -12.94 -2.56
N GLY A 25 -59.74 -12.05 -1.57
CA GLY A 25 -59.94 -10.60 -1.47
C GLY A 25 -60.30 -10.26 -0.01
N ALA A 26 -59.90 -9.10 0.51
CA ALA A 26 -60.54 -8.44 1.66
C ALA A 26 -60.09 -6.97 1.80
N ASP A 27 -61.08 -6.13 2.09
CA ASP A 27 -61.19 -4.66 2.06
C ASP A 27 -60.39 -3.82 3.09
N LEU A 28 -59.87 -2.66 2.60
CA LEU A 28 -59.97 -1.23 3.04
C LEU A 28 -60.43 -0.85 4.49
N PRO A 29 -60.15 0.38 5.03
CA PRO A 29 -59.93 1.71 4.38
C PRO A 29 -58.72 2.50 4.96
N GLY A 30 -58.20 3.63 4.46
CA GLY A 30 -58.71 4.75 3.67
C GLY A 30 -58.66 6.04 4.50
N SER A 31 -57.63 6.91 4.33
CA SER A 31 -57.75 8.36 4.60
C SER A 31 -56.62 9.20 3.97
N SER A 32 -57.02 9.98 2.96
CA SER A 32 -56.63 11.38 2.68
C SER A 32 -55.15 11.79 2.61
N GLY A 33 -54.70 12.15 1.39
CA GLY A 33 -53.68 13.19 1.19
C GLY A 33 -54.18 14.58 1.65
N PRO A 34 -53.36 15.65 1.58
CA PRO A 34 -53.00 16.16 0.26
C PRO A 34 -51.61 16.85 0.11
N SER A 35 -51.31 17.15 -1.16
CA SER A 35 -50.63 18.34 -1.66
C SER A 35 -49.11 18.27 -1.90
N SER A 36 -48.82 18.08 -3.19
CA SER A 36 -47.72 18.65 -3.94
C SER A 36 -47.36 20.08 -3.51
N ARG A 37 -46.11 20.32 -3.11
CA ARG A 37 -45.46 21.62 -3.21
C ARG A 37 -44.21 21.50 -4.06
N GLN A 38 -44.37 21.83 -5.34
CA GLN A 38 -43.28 22.31 -6.18
C GLN A 38 -42.60 23.48 -5.48
N ARG A 39 -41.36 23.31 -5.03
CA ARG A 39 -40.50 24.44 -4.69
C ARG A 39 -39.88 24.98 -5.98
N ARG A 40 -40.49 26.05 -6.50
CA ARG A 40 -39.84 26.99 -7.43
C ARG A 40 -38.67 27.65 -6.70
N TRP A 41 -37.45 27.44 -7.18
CA TRP A 41 -36.30 28.26 -6.83
C TRP A 41 -36.23 29.47 -7.77
N PRO A 42 -35.92 30.68 -7.28
CA PRO A 42 -35.86 31.87 -8.10
C PRO A 42 -34.58 31.90 -8.95
N LEU A 43 -34.75 32.31 -10.21
CA LEU A 43 -33.68 32.78 -11.09
C LEU A 43 -32.92 33.94 -10.41
N LEU A 44 -31.68 33.70 -10.00
CA LEU A 44 -30.72 34.78 -9.77
C LEU A 44 -29.82 34.92 -11.01
N ARG A 45 -29.82 36.13 -11.57
CA ARG A 45 -28.96 36.55 -12.67
C ARG A 45 -27.51 36.60 -12.22
N LEU A 46 -26.64 36.11 -13.09
CA LEU A 46 -25.18 36.18 -13.03
C LEU A 46 -24.67 37.59 -12.72
N GLY A 47 -23.81 37.68 -11.71
CA GLY A 47 -22.72 38.63 -11.66
C GLY A 47 -21.44 37.87 -11.97
N VAL A 48 -20.80 38.21 -13.10
CA VAL A 48 -19.50 37.68 -13.50
C VAL A 48 -18.45 38.17 -12.49
N ALA A 49 -17.89 37.26 -11.71
CA ALA A 49 -16.69 37.48 -10.91
C ALA A 49 -15.61 36.53 -11.43
N SER A 50 -14.58 37.10 -12.03
CA SER A 50 -13.41 36.41 -12.57
C SER A 50 -12.70 35.63 -11.45
N PHE A 51 -12.67 34.30 -11.55
CA PHE A 51 -11.83 33.46 -10.71
C PHE A 51 -10.42 33.45 -11.29
N ALA A 52 -9.46 33.94 -10.50
CA ALA A 52 -8.05 33.67 -10.72
C ALA A 52 -7.77 32.26 -10.18
N VAL A 53 -7.53 31.33 -11.09
CA VAL A 53 -7.03 29.97 -10.79
C VAL A 53 -5.51 30.09 -10.67
N VAL A 54 -4.97 29.84 -9.47
CA VAL A 54 -3.53 29.78 -9.23
C VAL A 54 -3.10 28.32 -9.28
N ALA A 55 -2.15 28.05 -10.18
CA ALA A 55 -1.60 26.74 -10.44
C ALA A 55 -0.57 26.37 -9.36
N GLY A 56 -0.77 25.21 -8.73
CA GLY A 56 0.20 24.56 -7.86
C GLY A 56 0.21 23.06 -8.13
N VAL A 57 1.29 22.58 -8.74
CA VAL A 57 1.99 21.29 -8.54
C VAL A 57 2.87 21.02 -9.78
N GLY A 58 4.14 20.75 -9.51
CA GLY A 58 5.22 20.73 -10.47
C GLY A 58 5.25 19.51 -11.38
N LEU A 59 5.28 19.78 -12.68
CA LEU A 59 6.12 19.03 -13.61
C LEU A 59 7.47 19.74 -13.69
N PHE A 60 8.57 19.05 -13.99
CA PHE A 60 9.38 19.35 -15.18
C PHE A 60 10.71 18.56 -15.19
N SER A 61 10.93 17.97 -16.36
CA SER A 61 12.20 17.81 -17.09
C SER A 61 13.41 17.29 -16.32
N ALA A 62 13.70 16.00 -16.52
CA ALA A 62 15.05 15.47 -16.38
C ALA A 62 15.99 16.28 -17.29
N SER A 63 16.82 17.12 -16.67
CA SER A 63 17.88 17.85 -17.35
C SER A 63 18.96 16.84 -17.79
N ARG A 64 19.05 16.61 -19.11
CA ARG A 64 20.18 15.91 -19.73
C ARG A 64 21.47 16.67 -19.40
N LEU A 65 22.40 16.01 -18.72
CA LEU A 65 23.81 16.38 -18.71
C LEU A 65 24.63 15.33 -19.51
N PRO A 66 25.72 15.76 -20.15
CA PRO A 66 26.23 15.13 -21.36
C PRO A 66 27.01 13.85 -21.08
N SER A 67 26.77 12.85 -21.93
CA SER A 67 27.55 11.62 -22.05
C SER A 67 29.04 11.93 -22.21
N SER A 68 29.87 11.46 -21.27
CA SER A 68 31.30 11.41 -21.47
C SER A 68 31.65 10.30 -22.45
N THR A 69 32.41 10.70 -23.45
CA THR A 69 33.00 9.87 -24.50
C THR A 69 33.95 8.80 -23.95
N ALA A 70 33.81 7.57 -24.42
CA ALA A 70 34.91 6.59 -24.47
C ALA A 70 34.93 5.91 -25.85
N PRO A 71 36.10 5.51 -26.37
CA PRO A 71 36.38 5.53 -27.80
C PRO A 71 36.08 4.20 -28.49
N THR A 72 35.78 4.37 -29.78
CA THR A 72 35.78 3.40 -30.87
C THR A 72 36.93 2.39 -30.84
N ALA A 73 36.59 1.10 -30.98
CA ALA A 73 37.37 0.12 -31.73
C ALA A 73 36.38 -0.76 -32.51
N GLY A 74 36.45 -0.67 -33.84
CA GLY A 74 35.68 -1.50 -34.77
C GLY A 74 36.47 -2.72 -35.24
N ASP A 75 35.72 -3.61 -35.92
CA ASP A 75 36.11 -4.70 -36.83
C ASP A 75 36.73 -5.96 -36.15
N GLN A 76 36.31 -7.20 -36.40
CA GLN A 76 35.76 -7.83 -37.61
C GLN A 76 34.82 -9.03 -37.34
N LEU A 77 33.97 -9.27 -38.33
CA LEU A 77 33.16 -10.44 -38.65
C LEU A 77 33.94 -11.78 -38.64
N ILE A 78 33.25 -12.90 -38.38
CA ILE A 78 33.05 -14.06 -39.29
C ILE A 78 32.34 -15.24 -38.59
N ASP A 79 31.32 -15.76 -39.28
CA ASP A 79 30.70 -17.10 -39.34
C ASP A 79 30.02 -17.81 -38.14
N SER A 80 28.72 -18.08 -38.35
CA SER A 80 27.99 -19.26 -37.86
C SER A 80 28.40 -20.53 -38.65
N PRO A 81 28.17 -21.77 -38.16
CA PRO A 81 26.83 -22.36 -38.28
C PRO A 81 26.41 -23.40 -37.20
N SER A 82 25.09 -23.49 -37.00
CA SER A 82 24.25 -24.68 -36.77
C SER A 82 24.69 -25.83 -35.84
N GLY A 83 23.82 -26.18 -34.88
CA GLY A 83 23.76 -27.51 -34.28
C GLY A 83 22.73 -27.61 -33.15
N GLY A 84 21.62 -28.31 -33.39
CA GLY A 84 20.54 -28.50 -32.43
C GLY A 84 20.86 -29.48 -31.30
N GLY A 85 20.02 -29.46 -30.26
CA GLY A 85 20.03 -30.47 -29.21
C GLY A 85 19.21 -30.08 -27.98
N ASN A 86 17.94 -30.53 -27.94
CA ASN A 86 17.21 -30.77 -26.69
C ASN A 86 18.06 -31.67 -25.78
N GLN A 87 18.27 -31.33 -24.50
CA GLN A 87 18.23 -32.27 -23.38
C GLN A 87 17.89 -31.57 -22.05
N ASN A 88 17.06 -32.28 -21.30
CA ASN A 88 16.59 -32.02 -19.95
C ASN A 88 17.65 -32.36 -18.88
N LEU A 89 17.45 -31.73 -17.71
CA LEU A 89 17.71 -32.20 -16.33
C LEU A 89 19.11 -32.10 -15.70
N ALA A 90 19.02 -31.63 -14.45
CA ALA A 90 19.78 -31.99 -13.23
C ALA A 90 20.99 -31.15 -12.83
N GLN A 91 20.82 -30.52 -11.65
CA GLN A 91 21.71 -30.61 -10.49
C GLN A 91 23.14 -31.07 -10.76
N ASP A 92 24.13 -30.21 -10.45
CA ASP A 92 25.13 -30.59 -9.45
C ASP A 92 25.98 -29.40 -8.96
N ALA A 93 26.33 -29.53 -7.69
CA ALA A 93 27.14 -28.64 -6.87
C ALA A 93 28.60 -28.53 -7.33
N VAL A 94 29.21 -27.35 -7.11
CA VAL A 94 30.68 -27.20 -7.04
C VAL A 94 31.06 -26.16 -5.98
N THR A 95 31.45 -26.69 -4.82
CA THR A 95 32.54 -26.29 -3.91
C THR A 95 33.10 -24.85 -3.91
N THR A 96 33.08 -24.25 -2.72
CA THR A 96 33.90 -23.13 -2.20
C THR A 96 35.42 -23.30 -2.39
N PRO A 97 36.16 -22.18 -2.50
CA PRO A 97 36.97 -21.66 -1.38
C PRO A 97 36.76 -20.13 -1.24
N GLY A 98 36.61 -19.49 -0.07
CA GLY A 98 37.40 -19.54 1.16
C GLY A 98 37.75 -18.09 1.54
N SER A 99 37.27 -17.66 2.72
CA SER A 99 37.71 -16.53 3.57
C SER A 99 37.71 -15.09 3.01
N ASP A 100 36.75 -14.25 3.40
CA ASP A 100 36.84 -13.39 4.60
C ASP A 100 35.63 -12.42 4.63
N SER A 101 34.74 -12.59 5.60
CA SER A 101 33.70 -11.61 5.93
C SER A 101 33.52 -11.57 7.45
N PRO A 102 33.38 -10.38 8.05
CA PRO A 102 33.29 -10.23 9.49
C PRO A 102 31.91 -10.68 9.98
N HIS A 103 31.89 -11.64 10.89
CA HIS A 103 30.71 -12.01 11.66
C HIS A 103 30.24 -10.80 12.49
N VAL A 104 29.05 -10.28 12.17
CA VAL A 104 28.22 -9.53 13.12
C VAL A 104 27.13 -10.49 13.60
N SER A 105 27.40 -11.13 14.74
CA SER A 105 26.43 -11.94 15.45
C SER A 105 25.45 -11.02 16.19
N GLY A 106 24.22 -10.91 15.69
CA GLY A 106 23.07 -10.42 16.45
C GLY A 106 22.62 -11.47 17.47
N GLY A 107 23.44 -11.63 18.51
CA GLY A 107 23.12 -12.43 19.70
C GLY A 107 23.40 -11.58 20.91
N THR A 108 22.37 -11.30 21.71
CA THR A 108 22.50 -10.66 23.02
C THR A 108 23.40 -11.50 23.93
N THR A 109 24.68 -11.12 24.03
CA THR A 109 25.58 -11.58 25.09
C THR A 109 25.96 -10.40 25.97
N GLY A 110 25.32 -10.32 27.14
CA GLY A 110 25.79 -9.48 28.25
C GLY A 110 27.00 -10.11 28.95
N ALA A 111 28.05 -9.29 29.08
CA ALA A 111 29.12 -9.28 30.09
C ALA A 111 29.98 -10.55 30.34
N ALA A 112 31.28 -10.46 30.01
CA ALA A 112 32.33 -11.24 30.65
C ALA A 112 33.26 -10.32 31.45
N GLY A 113 33.10 -10.36 32.77
CA GLY A 113 33.88 -9.62 33.75
C GLY A 113 33.73 -10.17 35.16
N GLY A 114 34.02 -11.48 35.32
CA GLY A 114 34.39 -12.12 36.58
C GLY A 114 33.36 -12.18 37.71
N ASP A 115 32.57 -13.27 37.75
CA ASP A 115 32.30 -14.02 38.99
C ASP A 115 31.76 -15.42 38.62
N SER A 116 32.17 -16.47 39.33
CA SER A 116 31.65 -17.84 39.16
C SER A 116 30.34 -18.03 39.91
N GLY A 117 29.36 -17.15 39.66
CA GLY A 117 27.97 -17.29 40.08
C GLY A 117 27.19 -18.09 39.04
N GLY A 118 26.43 -19.10 39.47
CA GLY A 118 25.68 -19.97 38.54
C GLY A 118 24.79 -19.16 37.61
N MET A 119 24.86 -19.41 36.30
CA MET A 119 23.99 -18.77 35.32
C MET A 119 22.51 -18.95 35.69
N ASP A 120 21.73 -17.89 35.56
CA ASP A 120 20.28 -17.94 35.73
C ASP A 120 19.65 -18.90 34.70
N LEU A 121 18.51 -19.51 35.06
CA LEU A 121 17.78 -20.36 34.14
C LEU A 121 17.13 -19.51 33.05
N SER A 122 17.40 -19.82 31.79
CA SER A 122 16.86 -19.10 30.64
C SER A 122 16.56 -20.06 29.50
N PHE A 123 15.84 -19.57 28.50
CA PHE A 123 15.48 -20.31 27.31
C PHE A 123 15.56 -19.43 26.06
N ILE A 124 15.60 -20.07 24.90
CA ILE A 124 15.41 -19.44 23.60
C ILE A 124 14.10 -19.92 22.99
N ALA A 125 13.49 -19.10 22.15
CA ALA A 125 12.35 -19.48 21.32
C ALA A 125 12.76 -19.44 19.86
N SER A 126 12.43 -20.49 19.10
CA SER A 126 12.70 -20.53 17.67
C SER A 126 11.53 -21.11 16.88
N ASN A 127 11.30 -20.58 15.70
CA ASN A 127 10.41 -21.18 14.71
C ASN A 127 11.23 -21.49 13.45
N GLU A 128 10.59 -21.91 12.36
CA GLU A 128 11.37 -22.32 11.18
C GLU A 128 12.08 -21.16 10.46
N TYR A 129 11.57 -19.93 10.54
CA TYR A 129 12.26 -18.74 10.04
C TYR A 129 13.50 -18.41 10.86
N THR A 130 13.38 -18.35 12.19
CA THR A 130 14.56 -18.06 13.02
C THR A 130 15.59 -19.19 12.99
N ARG A 131 15.16 -20.45 12.79
CA ARG A 131 16.07 -21.58 12.53
C ARG A 131 16.74 -21.53 11.14
N ARG A 132 16.08 -20.96 10.13
CA ARG A 132 16.70 -20.67 8.83
C ARG A 132 17.79 -19.59 8.94
N GLY A 133 17.77 -18.81 10.01
CA GLY A 133 18.69 -17.71 10.26
C GLY A 133 18.10 -16.34 9.93
N ASP A 134 16.80 -16.27 9.71
CA ASP A 134 16.11 -15.04 9.42
C ASP A 134 16.10 -14.12 10.64
N ILE A 135 16.22 -12.83 10.34
CA ILE A 135 16.08 -11.76 11.32
C ILE A 135 14.59 -11.41 11.42
N ILE A 136 14.07 -11.35 12.65
CA ILE A 136 12.68 -10.97 12.92
C ILE A 136 12.62 -9.76 13.86
N GLY A 137 11.82 -8.76 13.49
CA GLY A 137 11.63 -7.54 14.27
C GLY A 137 12.88 -6.68 14.47
N LEU A 138 13.89 -6.76 13.59
CA LEU A 138 15.07 -5.90 13.72
C LEU A 138 14.70 -4.43 13.50
N GLY A 139 15.19 -3.57 14.40
CA GLY A 139 14.96 -2.12 14.37
C GLY A 139 13.88 -1.64 15.34
N TYR A 140 13.02 -2.52 15.87
CA TYR A 140 12.01 -2.13 16.87
C TYR A 140 12.66 -1.94 18.26
N PRO A 141 12.62 -0.73 18.86
CA PRO A 141 13.33 -0.46 20.12
C PRO A 141 12.85 -1.32 21.30
N TRP A 142 11.57 -1.66 21.34
CA TRP A 142 10.93 -2.43 22.42
C TRP A 142 11.15 -3.95 22.31
N LEU A 143 11.78 -4.45 21.24
CA LEU A 143 12.07 -5.87 21.03
C LEU A 143 13.48 -6.30 21.47
N GLN A 144 14.42 -5.38 21.70
CA GLN A 144 15.85 -5.69 21.87
C GLN A 144 16.18 -6.73 22.96
N ASP A 145 15.42 -6.74 24.05
CA ASP A 145 15.61 -7.65 25.19
C ASP A 145 14.33 -8.48 25.47
N ARG A 146 13.59 -8.84 24.42
CA ARG A 146 12.33 -9.58 24.54
C ARG A 146 12.32 -10.79 23.60
N ILE A 147 11.62 -11.83 24.02
CA ILE A 147 11.37 -12.99 23.17
C ILE A 147 10.14 -12.69 22.33
N LEU A 148 10.28 -12.80 21.01
CA LEU A 148 9.20 -12.70 20.05
C LEU A 148 8.83 -14.08 19.54
N VAL A 149 7.53 -14.36 19.49
CA VAL A 149 6.95 -15.55 18.88
C VAL A 149 5.84 -15.13 17.91
N GLU A 150 5.48 -16.02 17.00
CA GLU A 150 4.40 -15.78 16.03
C GLU A 150 3.15 -16.57 16.41
N PRO A 151 1.96 -15.96 16.36
CA PRO A 151 0.72 -16.65 16.67
C PRO A 151 0.44 -17.73 15.62
N PHE A 152 -0.14 -18.84 16.09
CA PHE A 152 -0.50 -20.05 15.34
C PHE A 152 0.65 -20.75 14.61
N ARG A 153 1.89 -20.34 14.91
CA ARG A 153 3.11 -20.93 14.36
C ARG A 153 3.78 -21.79 15.42
N THR A 154 4.19 -23.00 15.04
CA THR A 154 4.93 -23.87 15.95
C THR A 154 6.25 -23.21 16.34
N THR A 155 6.42 -22.99 17.63
CA THR A 155 7.60 -22.39 18.24
C THR A 155 8.22 -23.38 19.22
N THR A 156 9.49 -23.71 19.00
CA THR A 156 10.27 -24.55 19.88
C THR A 156 10.90 -23.69 20.98
N LEU A 157 10.57 -23.98 22.24
CA LEU A 157 11.19 -23.38 23.42
C LEU A 157 12.28 -24.33 23.93
N GLU A 158 13.51 -23.83 24.06
CA GLU A 158 14.67 -24.66 24.43
C GLU A 158 15.43 -24.07 25.61
N VAL A 159 15.68 -24.90 26.63
CA VAL A 159 16.49 -24.51 27.79
C VAL A 159 17.91 -24.17 27.33
N VAL A 160 18.43 -23.03 27.76
CA VAL A 160 19.83 -22.69 27.54
C VAL A 160 20.70 -23.50 28.49
N SER A 161 21.63 -24.29 27.93
CA SER A 161 22.58 -25.12 28.68
C SER A 161 21.91 -26.10 29.67
N PRO A 162 21.08 -27.05 29.19
CA PRO A 162 20.42 -28.02 30.06
C PRO A 162 21.46 -28.91 30.76
N LYS A 163 21.18 -29.26 32.01
CA LYS A 163 22.06 -30.07 32.87
C LYS A 163 21.59 -31.52 32.90
N GLU A 164 22.55 -32.44 32.88
CA GLU A 164 22.28 -33.86 33.08
C GLU A 164 21.72 -34.12 34.49
N GLY A 165 20.73 -35.00 34.62
CA GLY A 165 20.09 -35.30 35.90
C GLY A 165 19.15 -34.20 36.41
N MET A 166 18.67 -33.31 35.52
CA MET A 166 17.60 -32.37 35.79
C MET A 166 16.36 -32.70 34.96
N VAL A 167 15.19 -32.33 35.48
CA VAL A 167 13.90 -32.38 34.80
C VAL A 167 13.41 -30.94 34.64
N TYR A 168 12.86 -30.63 33.47
CA TYR A 168 12.37 -29.30 33.13
C TYR A 168 10.86 -29.34 32.92
N SER A 169 10.15 -28.36 33.47
CA SER A 169 8.73 -28.15 33.21
C SER A 169 8.48 -26.72 32.76
N TRP A 170 7.49 -26.56 31.91
CA TRP A 170 7.11 -25.29 31.32
C TRP A 170 5.64 -25.01 31.61
N THR A 171 5.32 -23.76 31.91
CA THR A 171 3.95 -23.27 32.01
C THR A 171 3.81 -22.07 31.09
N VAL A 172 2.90 -22.15 30.13
CA VAL A 172 2.60 -21.08 29.17
C VAL A 172 1.18 -20.60 29.41
N ARG A 173 1.01 -19.30 29.65
CA ARG A 173 -0.31 -18.68 29.85
C ARG A 173 -0.41 -17.34 29.13
N PRO A 174 -1.55 -17.00 28.50
CA PRO A 174 -1.74 -15.66 27.95
C PRO A 174 -1.76 -14.62 29.08
N VAL A 175 -1.25 -13.43 28.80
CA VAL A 175 -1.38 -12.28 29.70
C VAL A 175 -2.66 -11.53 29.32
N THR A 176 -3.73 -11.73 30.08
CA THR A 176 -5.00 -11.01 29.88
C THR A 176 -5.05 -9.77 30.78
N GLU A 177 -5.50 -8.63 30.23
CA GLU A 177 -5.77 -7.42 31.02
C GLU A 177 -7.14 -7.48 31.73
N VAL A 178 -7.95 -8.52 31.46
CA VAL A 178 -9.30 -8.69 31.99
C VAL A 178 -9.32 -9.93 32.90
N ASP A 179 -9.64 -9.71 34.17
CA ASP A 179 -9.70 -10.68 35.28
C ASP A 179 -10.74 -11.82 35.10
N GLU A 180 -11.33 -12.04 33.92
CA GLU A 180 -12.59 -12.81 33.82
C GLU A 180 -12.52 -14.18 33.14
N GLN A 181 -11.37 -14.67 32.69
CA GLN A 181 -11.20 -16.10 32.38
C GLN A 181 -9.82 -16.57 32.84
N GLU A 182 -9.78 -17.32 33.95
CA GLU A 182 -8.65 -18.19 34.28
C GLU A 182 -8.57 -19.29 33.21
N GLU A 183 -7.93 -18.98 32.08
CA GLU A 183 -7.54 -20.03 31.15
C GLU A 183 -6.52 -20.93 31.85
N THR A 184 -6.81 -22.23 31.88
CA THR A 184 -5.90 -23.24 32.42
C THR A 184 -4.55 -23.12 31.69
N PRO A 185 -3.43 -22.87 32.40
CA PRO A 185 -2.13 -22.78 31.78
C PRO A 185 -1.78 -24.07 31.02
N ALA A 186 -1.13 -23.92 29.87
CA ALA A 186 -0.61 -25.07 29.13
C ALA A 186 0.71 -25.53 29.77
N GLU A 187 0.80 -26.82 30.09
CA GLU A 187 1.96 -27.42 30.73
C GLU A 187 2.72 -28.34 29.78
N TYR A 188 4.06 -28.25 29.82
CA TYR A 188 4.95 -29.07 29.01
C TYR A 188 6.12 -29.56 29.85
N ALA A 189 6.81 -30.62 29.40
CA ALA A 189 7.96 -31.17 30.10
C ALA A 189 9.07 -31.59 29.13
N GLY A 190 10.32 -31.39 29.57
CA GLY A 190 11.53 -31.71 28.79
C GLY A 190 12.40 -30.47 28.54
N PRO A 191 13.65 -30.67 28.12
CA PRO A 191 14.60 -29.56 27.88
C PRO A 191 14.29 -28.75 26.60
N SER A 192 13.41 -29.26 25.74
CA SER A 192 12.96 -28.63 24.51
C SER A 192 11.49 -29.05 24.28
N VAL A 193 10.62 -28.08 24.00
CA VAL A 193 9.18 -28.30 23.83
C VAL A 193 8.64 -27.47 22.66
N ASP A 194 7.72 -28.04 21.89
CA ASP A 194 7.02 -27.32 20.82
C ASP A 194 5.70 -26.75 21.35
N VAL A 195 5.50 -25.45 21.12
CA VAL A 195 4.35 -24.68 21.60
C VAL A 195 3.74 -23.94 20.41
N VAL A 196 2.40 -23.95 20.32
CA VAL A 196 1.65 -23.09 19.41
C VAL A 196 0.99 -22.01 20.24
N PHE A 197 1.43 -20.77 20.06
CA PHE A 197 0.81 -19.61 20.71
C PHE A 197 -0.46 -19.23 19.96
N GLU A 198 -1.54 -18.88 20.66
CA GLU A 198 -2.76 -18.36 20.03
C GLU A 198 -2.73 -16.81 19.95
N ARG A 199 -3.88 -16.16 19.81
CA ARG A 199 -4.00 -14.73 19.43
C ARG A 199 -3.71 -13.70 20.55
N ALA A 200 -3.29 -14.11 21.74
CA ALA A 200 -2.99 -13.15 22.82
C ALA A 200 -1.73 -12.32 22.49
N PRO A 201 -1.70 -11.00 22.76
CA PRO A 201 -0.55 -10.15 22.40
C PRO A 201 0.72 -10.49 23.19
N LYS A 202 0.56 -11.16 24.33
CA LYS A 202 1.60 -11.48 25.29
C LYS A 202 1.31 -12.81 25.99
N TYR A 203 2.37 -13.51 26.34
CA TYR A 203 2.32 -14.72 27.15
C TYR A 203 3.33 -14.64 28.28
N GLN A 204 2.97 -15.21 29.42
CA GLN A 204 3.92 -15.50 30.48
C GLN A 204 4.39 -16.94 30.32
N VAL A 205 5.71 -17.13 30.21
CA VAL A 205 6.36 -18.44 30.14
C VAL A 205 7.18 -18.64 31.41
N VAL A 206 6.77 -19.62 32.22
CA VAL A 206 7.51 -20.07 33.39
C VAL A 206 8.27 -21.33 33.01
N LEU A 207 9.58 -21.33 33.26
CA LEU A 207 10.46 -22.50 33.11
C LEU A 207 11.01 -22.87 34.48
N GLU A 208 10.80 -24.11 34.92
CA GLU A 208 11.32 -24.61 36.18
C GLU A 208 12.28 -25.78 35.95
N GLU A 209 13.44 -25.74 36.61
CA GLU A 209 14.42 -26.83 36.66
C GLU A 209 14.31 -27.53 38.02
N ARG A 210 14.02 -28.83 38.01
CA ARG A 210 13.96 -29.70 39.20
C ARG A 210 15.06 -30.75 39.12
N ALA A 211 15.62 -31.14 40.28
CA ALA A 211 16.52 -32.28 40.32
C ALA A 211 15.77 -33.56 39.92
N SER A 212 16.35 -34.40 39.06
CA SER A 212 15.84 -35.75 38.85
C SER A 212 15.84 -36.46 40.20
N GLY A 213 14.66 -36.76 40.74
CA GLY A 213 14.54 -37.48 42.00
C GLY A 213 15.36 -38.77 41.93
N SER A 214 16.44 -38.85 42.70
CA SER A 214 17.08 -40.13 43.01
C SER A 214 16.37 -40.68 44.24
N GLY A 215 15.36 -41.54 44.07
CA GLY A 215 14.74 -42.12 45.25
C GLY A 215 13.59 -43.07 45.01
N GLY A 216 13.84 -44.37 45.20
CA GLY A 216 12.82 -45.18 45.84
C GLY A 216 12.54 -44.64 47.24
N GLY A 217 11.28 -44.44 47.58
CA GLY A 217 10.83 -44.03 48.91
C GLY A 217 9.80 -42.91 48.84
N ASP A 218 8.54 -43.29 49.01
CA ASP A 218 7.32 -42.48 49.09
C ASP A 218 6.90 -41.66 47.85
N ALA A 219 5.92 -42.22 47.13
CA ALA A 219 5.18 -41.59 46.07
C ALA A 219 4.35 -40.41 46.62
N GLY A 220 4.81 -39.17 46.41
CA GLY A 220 4.00 -37.99 46.68
C GLY A 220 4.73 -36.65 46.73
N GLU A 221 6.04 -36.59 46.97
CA GLU A 221 6.78 -35.32 46.96
C GLU A 221 7.39 -35.05 45.58
N GLU A 222 6.88 -34.02 44.89
CA GLU A 222 7.56 -33.46 43.72
C GLU A 222 8.95 -32.96 44.13
N ALA A 223 9.97 -33.29 43.33
CA ALA A 223 11.32 -32.79 43.55
C ALA A 223 11.31 -31.25 43.59
N ALA A 224 11.99 -30.67 44.58
CA ALA A 224 12.03 -29.22 44.76
C ALA A 224 12.60 -28.51 43.52
N VAL A 225 11.98 -27.37 43.17
CA VAL A 225 12.48 -26.46 42.13
C VAL A 225 13.84 -25.92 42.53
N VAL A 226 14.85 -26.16 41.69
CA VAL A 226 16.26 -25.76 41.89
C VAL A 226 16.50 -24.36 41.31
N ARG A 227 15.94 -24.09 40.13
CA ARG A 227 15.95 -22.78 39.47
C ARG A 227 14.61 -22.56 38.78
N SER A 228 14.18 -21.31 38.67
CA SER A 228 12.99 -20.91 37.92
C SER A 228 13.31 -19.69 37.08
N SER A 229 12.67 -19.60 35.92
CA SER A 229 12.65 -18.43 35.04
C SER A 229 11.19 -18.04 34.81
N ASP A 230 10.91 -16.75 34.78
CA ASP A 230 9.56 -16.21 34.55
C ASP A 230 9.67 -15.08 33.53
N VAL A 231 9.34 -15.35 32.27
CA VAL A 231 9.62 -14.46 31.13
C VAL A 231 8.35 -14.09 30.39
N GLU A 232 8.14 -12.78 30.19
CA GLU A 232 7.10 -12.27 29.30
C GLU A 232 7.57 -12.40 27.84
N VAL A 233 6.76 -13.07 27.02
CA VAL A 233 6.97 -13.33 25.60
C VAL A 233 5.96 -12.54 24.79
N PHE A 234 6.39 -11.84 23.74
CA PHE A 234 5.51 -11.10 22.84
C PHE A 234 5.07 -11.99 21.69
N SER A 235 3.79 -11.93 21.33
CA SER A 235 3.26 -12.60 20.15
C SER A 235 2.82 -11.57 19.11
N LYS A 236 3.43 -11.61 17.92
CA LYS A 236 3.09 -10.74 16.78
C LYS A 236 3.13 -11.51 15.48
N TYR A 237 2.25 -11.14 14.57
CA TYR A 237 2.41 -11.49 13.16
C TYR A 237 3.65 -10.79 12.59
N VAL A 238 4.38 -11.45 11.69
CA VAL A 238 5.59 -10.87 11.08
C VAL A 238 5.41 -10.81 9.56
N ARG A 239 5.20 -9.59 9.04
CA ARG A 239 5.14 -9.33 7.61
C ARG A 239 6.54 -9.44 7.01
N ARG A 240 6.65 -10.25 5.96
CA ARG A 240 7.91 -10.60 5.28
C ARG A 240 7.84 -10.25 3.81
N GLU A 241 9.00 -10.13 3.19
CA GLU A 241 9.10 -10.01 1.74
C GLU A 241 8.53 -11.27 1.07
N ILE A 242 7.67 -11.12 0.06
CA ILE A 242 6.91 -12.23 -0.52
C ILE A 242 7.77 -13.38 -1.08
N ARG A 243 9.01 -13.10 -1.52
CA ARG A 243 9.98 -14.10 -2.00
C ARG A 243 10.80 -14.74 -0.90
N SER A 244 10.82 -14.17 0.31
CA SER A 244 11.48 -14.80 1.46
C SER A 244 10.59 -15.84 2.14
N LEU A 245 9.28 -15.85 1.89
CA LEU A 245 8.38 -16.91 2.37
C LEU A 245 8.85 -18.30 1.90
N PHE A 246 8.69 -19.32 2.74
CA PHE A 246 8.84 -20.70 2.29
C PHE A 246 7.80 -21.02 1.21
N ASP A 247 8.16 -21.88 0.25
CA ASP A 247 7.29 -22.16 -0.89
C ASP A 247 5.90 -22.70 -0.48
N ASP A 248 5.86 -23.57 0.53
CA ASP A 248 4.61 -24.13 1.08
C ASP A 248 3.78 -23.11 1.86
N GLU A 249 4.42 -22.19 2.58
CA GLU A 249 3.73 -21.07 3.24
C GLU A 249 3.20 -20.06 2.21
N ARG A 250 3.95 -19.80 1.14
CA ARG A 250 3.52 -18.93 0.03
C ARG A 250 2.33 -19.54 -0.72
N ASP A 251 2.33 -20.85 -0.93
CA ASP A 251 1.17 -21.54 -1.51
C ASP A 251 -0.05 -21.46 -0.60
N GLN A 252 0.11 -21.68 0.72
CA GLN A 252 -0.97 -21.51 1.69
C GLN A 252 -1.49 -20.06 1.73
N MET A 253 -0.60 -19.09 1.61
CA MET A 253 -0.93 -17.67 1.49
C MET A 253 -1.81 -17.43 0.27
N PHE A 254 -1.38 -17.85 -0.92
CA PHE A 254 -2.14 -17.63 -2.15
C PHE A 254 -3.45 -18.43 -2.18
N ASP A 255 -3.49 -19.62 -1.60
CA ASP A 255 -4.73 -20.40 -1.45
C ASP A 255 -5.74 -19.69 -0.53
N ALA A 256 -5.28 -19.19 0.62
CA ALA A 256 -6.12 -18.43 1.54
C ALA A 256 -6.58 -17.10 0.93
N MET A 257 -5.70 -16.39 0.20
CA MET A 257 -6.10 -15.23 -0.59
C MET A 257 -7.18 -15.64 -1.59
N LYS A 258 -7.01 -16.71 -2.36
CA LYS A 258 -7.99 -17.14 -3.36
C LYS A 258 -9.38 -17.46 -2.78
N VAL A 259 -9.45 -17.96 -1.54
CA VAL A 259 -10.72 -18.12 -0.82
C VAL A 259 -11.49 -16.81 -0.73
N LEU A 260 -10.83 -15.66 -0.54
CA LEU A 260 -11.49 -14.34 -0.51
C LEU A 260 -12.10 -13.92 -1.86
N TRP A 261 -11.64 -14.50 -2.98
CA TRP A 261 -12.30 -14.31 -4.29
C TRP A 261 -13.45 -15.30 -4.52
N ASP A 262 -13.34 -16.51 -3.98
CA ASP A 262 -14.29 -17.61 -4.27
C ASP A 262 -15.49 -17.66 -3.33
N VAL A 263 -15.30 -17.28 -2.07
CA VAL A 263 -16.33 -17.38 -1.04
C VAL A 263 -16.93 -16.01 -0.80
N GLY A 264 -18.17 -15.82 -1.25
CA GLY A 264 -18.89 -14.57 -1.05
C GLY A 264 -19.17 -14.28 0.42
N ILE A 265 -19.39 -13.01 0.76
CA ILE A 265 -19.51 -12.51 2.14
C ILE A 265 -20.55 -13.25 2.99
N ASP A 266 -21.70 -13.60 2.43
CA ASP A 266 -22.77 -14.30 3.16
C ASP A 266 -22.36 -15.72 3.55
N GLU A 267 -21.75 -16.47 2.62
CA GLU A 267 -21.24 -17.81 2.87
C GLU A 267 -20.01 -17.75 3.79
N GLY A 268 -19.09 -16.83 3.54
CA GLY A 268 -17.86 -16.68 4.30
C GLY A 268 -18.12 -16.27 5.75
N LYS A 269 -19.15 -15.46 6.03
CA LYS A 269 -19.56 -15.17 7.42
C LYS A 269 -20.05 -16.40 8.17
N VAL A 270 -20.66 -17.36 7.47
CA VAL A 270 -21.08 -18.64 8.05
C VAL A 270 -19.89 -19.57 8.27
N LEU A 271 -18.95 -19.62 7.32
CA LEU A 271 -17.79 -20.52 7.36
C LEU A 271 -16.67 -20.04 8.30
N TYR A 272 -16.35 -18.75 8.25
CA TYR A 272 -15.15 -18.16 8.86
C TYR A 272 -15.49 -17.17 10.00
N GLY A 273 -16.77 -16.86 10.20
CA GLY A 273 -17.26 -16.01 11.29
C GLY A 273 -17.68 -14.61 10.86
N PRO A 274 -18.36 -13.85 11.74
CA PRO A 274 -19.09 -12.63 11.38
C PRO A 274 -18.22 -11.48 10.85
N ASP A 275 -16.93 -11.50 11.15
CA ASP A 275 -15.96 -10.47 10.75
C ASP A 275 -15.33 -10.75 9.37
N TYR A 276 -15.70 -11.86 8.71
CA TYR A 276 -15.20 -12.19 7.37
C TYR A 276 -15.69 -11.19 6.30
N LEU A 277 -14.75 -10.76 5.45
CA LEU A 277 -14.98 -9.99 4.25
C LEU A 277 -14.38 -10.72 3.03
N ASP A 278 -15.16 -10.81 1.96
CA ASP A 278 -14.65 -11.24 0.66
C ASP A 278 -13.94 -10.07 -0.04
N VAL A 279 -13.16 -10.37 -1.08
CA VAL A 279 -12.43 -9.34 -1.85
C VAL A 279 -13.39 -8.35 -2.50
N TRP A 280 -14.59 -8.81 -2.91
CA TRP A 280 -15.58 -8.01 -3.62
C TRP A 280 -16.19 -6.93 -2.74
N THR A 281 -16.34 -7.21 -1.45
CA THR A 281 -16.83 -6.25 -0.47
C THR A 281 -15.75 -5.22 -0.16
N ILE A 282 -14.49 -5.64 -0.02
CA ILE A 282 -13.38 -4.71 0.21
C ILE A 282 -13.14 -3.86 -1.04
N ASP A 283 -13.31 -4.40 -2.24
CA ASP A 283 -13.22 -3.62 -3.48
C ASP A 283 -14.35 -2.61 -3.61
N GLN A 284 -15.58 -2.93 -3.21
CA GLN A 284 -16.67 -1.95 -3.15
C GLN A 284 -16.33 -0.76 -2.24
N PHE A 285 -15.65 -0.97 -1.11
CA PHE A 285 -15.17 0.12 -0.25
C PHE A 285 -14.31 1.09 -1.06
N HIS A 286 -13.32 0.51 -1.73
CA HIS A 286 -12.32 1.25 -2.46
C HIS A 286 -12.91 1.94 -3.68
N GLN A 287 -13.75 1.22 -4.43
CA GLN A 287 -14.47 1.73 -5.58
C GLN A 287 -15.32 2.96 -5.22
N ILE A 288 -16.16 2.90 -4.19
CA ILE A 288 -16.99 4.05 -3.80
C ILE A 288 -16.09 5.22 -3.36
N GLY A 289 -15.07 4.95 -2.54
CA GLY A 289 -14.17 5.99 -2.05
C GLY A 289 -13.33 6.65 -3.15
N ALA A 290 -12.92 5.90 -4.17
CA ALA A 290 -12.03 6.37 -5.23
C ALA A 290 -12.74 6.82 -6.51
N SER A 291 -14.05 6.56 -6.67
CA SER A 291 -14.81 6.91 -7.89
C SER A 291 -15.86 7.99 -7.70
N ASP A 292 -15.97 8.57 -6.50
CA ASP A 292 -16.89 9.70 -6.27
C ASP A 292 -16.59 10.85 -7.25
N LEU A 293 -17.67 11.45 -7.76
CA LEU A 293 -17.64 12.57 -8.68
C LEU A 293 -17.01 13.80 -8.03
N ASP A 294 -17.34 14.04 -6.76
CA ASP A 294 -16.92 15.25 -6.03
C ASP A 294 -15.50 15.10 -5.45
N CYS A 295 -15.03 13.86 -5.20
CA CYS A 295 -13.67 13.63 -4.72
C CYS A 295 -13.10 12.22 -4.94
N ASP A 296 -11.79 12.08 -4.76
CA ASP A 296 -11.13 10.82 -4.42
C ASP A 296 -10.84 10.81 -2.91
N HIS A 297 -11.53 9.98 -2.14
CA HIS A 297 -11.42 9.92 -0.68
C HIS A 297 -10.21 9.11 -0.19
N LEU A 298 -9.55 8.38 -1.09
CA LEU A 298 -8.52 7.40 -0.74
C LEU A 298 -7.14 7.77 -1.34
N HIS A 299 -7.13 8.56 -2.42
CA HIS A 299 -5.92 9.00 -3.13
C HIS A 299 -5.89 10.53 -3.31
N ASP A 300 -4.80 11.04 -3.89
CA ASP A 300 -4.59 12.45 -4.22
C ASP A 300 -4.77 13.39 -3.01
N GLY A 301 -4.29 12.93 -1.85
CA GLY A 301 -4.31 13.69 -0.61
C GLY A 301 -3.58 13.00 0.55
N ILE A 302 -3.55 13.68 1.70
CA ILE A 302 -2.66 13.34 2.82
C ILE A 302 -3.17 12.10 3.60
N GLY A 303 -4.39 11.62 3.31
CA GLY A 303 -4.98 10.41 3.88
C GLY A 303 -4.37 9.10 3.39
N PHE A 304 -3.72 9.12 2.23
CA PHE A 304 -3.39 7.92 1.46
C PHE A 304 -2.75 6.79 2.27
N GLY A 305 -1.63 7.06 2.94
CA GLY A 305 -0.83 6.02 3.60
C GLY A 305 -1.61 5.32 4.71
N VAL A 306 -2.24 6.11 5.58
CA VAL A 306 -3.05 5.58 6.69
C VAL A 306 -4.27 4.80 6.16
N THR A 307 -4.95 5.36 5.16
CA THR A 307 -6.14 4.74 4.60
C THR A 307 -5.83 3.38 3.96
N HIS A 308 -4.77 3.28 3.16
CA HIS A 308 -4.37 2.02 2.53
C HIS A 308 -3.84 0.99 3.52
N SER A 309 -3.16 1.42 4.58
CA SER A 309 -2.80 0.53 5.71
C SER A 309 -4.05 -0.08 6.35
N MET A 310 -5.09 0.72 6.60
CA MET A 310 -6.34 0.23 7.17
C MET A 310 -7.09 -0.72 6.22
N VAL A 311 -7.14 -0.42 4.92
CA VAL A 311 -7.73 -1.32 3.90
C VAL A 311 -6.97 -2.64 3.83
N THR A 312 -5.64 -2.59 3.87
CA THR A 312 -4.77 -3.78 3.93
C THR A 312 -5.07 -4.63 5.16
N MET A 313 -5.28 -4.00 6.32
CA MET A 313 -5.68 -4.70 7.55
C MET A 313 -7.08 -5.33 7.45
N MET A 314 -8.04 -4.75 6.71
CA MET A 314 -9.35 -5.40 6.48
C MET A 314 -9.19 -6.75 5.75
N PHE A 315 -8.32 -6.77 4.73
CA PHE A 315 -8.02 -7.97 3.97
C PHE A 315 -7.25 -8.99 4.81
N GLU A 316 -6.20 -8.56 5.52
CA GLU A 316 -5.41 -9.43 6.38
C GLU A 316 -6.24 -10.05 7.51
N ASN A 317 -7.17 -9.30 8.11
CA ASN A 317 -8.10 -9.84 9.10
C ASN A 317 -8.94 -11.00 8.52
N SER A 318 -9.47 -10.83 7.31
CA SER A 318 -10.28 -11.88 6.65
C SER A 318 -9.44 -13.07 6.22
N LEU A 319 -8.22 -12.82 5.72
CA LEU A 319 -7.22 -13.85 5.43
C LEU A 319 -6.93 -14.70 6.67
N GLN A 320 -6.77 -14.07 7.84
CA GLN A 320 -6.51 -14.75 9.10
C GLN A 320 -7.71 -15.52 9.67
N LEU A 321 -8.94 -15.20 9.25
CA LEU A 321 -10.11 -16.03 9.56
C LEU A 321 -10.14 -17.31 8.71
N VAL A 322 -9.56 -17.27 7.50
CA VAL A 322 -9.39 -18.44 6.65
C VAL A 322 -8.22 -19.31 7.13
N ASN A 323 -7.07 -18.69 7.42
CA ASN A 323 -5.90 -19.35 7.97
C ASN A 323 -5.20 -18.45 9.00
N PRO A 324 -5.32 -18.75 10.31
CA PRO A 324 -4.88 -17.84 11.38
C PRO A 324 -3.37 -17.73 11.53
N MET A 325 -2.57 -18.60 10.89
CA MET A 325 -1.11 -18.53 10.89
C MET A 325 -0.57 -17.42 9.99
N LEU A 326 -1.34 -16.98 8.99
CA LEU A 326 -0.83 -16.14 7.92
C LEU A 326 -0.78 -14.66 8.29
N SER A 327 0.26 -14.00 7.80
CA SER A 327 0.40 -12.54 7.79
C SER A 327 0.73 -12.06 6.39
N LEU A 328 0.12 -10.96 5.96
CA LEU A 328 0.23 -10.48 4.60
C LEU A 328 1.70 -10.10 4.28
N PRO A 329 2.28 -10.57 3.17
CA PRO A 329 3.64 -10.23 2.82
C PRO A 329 3.70 -8.86 2.13
N TYR A 330 4.87 -8.24 2.14
CA TYR A 330 5.16 -7.05 1.34
C TYR A 330 5.91 -7.44 0.05
N TRP A 331 5.69 -6.67 -1.02
CA TRP A 331 6.39 -6.81 -2.29
C TRP A 331 7.36 -5.62 -2.46
N ASP A 332 8.64 -5.85 -2.18
CA ASP A 332 9.66 -4.84 -2.41
C ASP A 332 10.01 -4.77 -3.92
N PHE A 333 9.28 -3.89 -4.61
CA PHE A 333 9.44 -3.66 -6.04
C PHE A 333 10.73 -2.94 -6.43
N THR A 334 11.52 -2.44 -5.46
CA THR A 334 12.87 -1.92 -5.77
C THR A 334 13.84 -3.03 -6.14
N ILE A 335 13.55 -4.27 -5.77
CA ILE A 335 14.36 -5.42 -6.18
C ILE A 335 14.21 -5.66 -7.69
N GLU A 336 13.00 -5.55 -8.26
CA GLU A 336 12.83 -5.60 -9.71
C GLU A 336 13.66 -4.52 -10.42
N GLY A 337 13.66 -3.28 -9.89
CA GLY A 337 14.51 -2.20 -10.41
C GLY A 337 16.01 -2.56 -10.35
N ALA A 338 16.48 -3.08 -9.23
CA ALA A 338 17.87 -3.51 -9.07
C ALA A 338 18.27 -4.65 -10.01
N VAL A 339 17.39 -5.64 -10.22
CA VAL A 339 17.60 -6.74 -11.17
C VAL A 339 17.67 -6.20 -12.61
N ILE A 340 16.76 -5.30 -12.98
CA ILE A 340 16.74 -4.66 -14.31
C ILE A 340 18.04 -3.90 -14.57
N ASP A 341 18.48 -3.08 -13.62
CA ASP A 341 19.71 -2.31 -13.76
C ASP A 341 20.95 -3.22 -13.88
N ARG A 342 21.02 -4.29 -13.08
CA ARG A 342 22.17 -5.20 -13.02
C ARG A 342 22.23 -6.19 -14.19
N GLU A 343 21.11 -6.80 -14.55
CA GLU A 343 21.05 -7.97 -15.45
C GLU A 343 20.55 -7.61 -16.85
N PHE A 344 19.78 -6.52 -16.96
CA PHE A 344 19.13 -6.11 -18.20
C PHE A 344 19.59 -4.72 -18.67
N GLY A 345 20.61 -4.13 -18.04
CA GLY A 345 21.20 -2.86 -18.46
C GLY A 345 20.24 -1.68 -18.41
N GLY A 346 19.25 -1.72 -17.50
CA GLY A 346 18.21 -0.70 -17.38
C GLY A 346 17.07 -0.86 -18.40
N ASP A 347 16.95 -1.99 -19.09
CA ASP A 347 15.84 -2.27 -20.00
C ASP A 347 14.58 -2.71 -19.23
N TYR A 348 13.81 -1.73 -18.77
CA TYR A 348 12.57 -1.93 -18.01
C TYR A 348 11.45 -2.62 -18.80
N THR A 349 11.57 -2.78 -20.12
CA THR A 349 10.62 -3.58 -20.90
C THR A 349 10.66 -5.07 -20.51
N ARG A 350 11.74 -5.50 -19.83
CA ARG A 350 11.97 -6.87 -19.35
C ARG A 350 11.53 -7.10 -17.91
N LEU A 351 10.74 -6.20 -17.31
CA LEU A 351 10.23 -6.34 -15.93
C LEU A 351 9.52 -7.69 -15.68
N THR A 352 8.79 -8.21 -16.66
CA THR A 352 8.15 -9.54 -16.54
C THR A 352 9.15 -10.69 -16.48
N GLU A 353 10.34 -10.52 -17.04
CA GLU A 353 11.43 -11.51 -17.01
C GLU A 353 12.28 -11.38 -15.74
N ALA A 354 12.35 -10.18 -15.17
CA ALA A 354 13.06 -9.89 -13.94
C ALA A 354 12.30 -10.32 -12.67
N SER A 355 11.01 -10.67 -12.78
CA SER A 355 10.15 -10.92 -11.61
C SER A 355 9.38 -12.24 -11.73
N PRO A 356 9.42 -13.12 -10.70
CA PRO A 356 8.65 -14.37 -10.70
C PRO A 356 7.14 -14.14 -10.49
N LEU A 357 6.74 -12.92 -10.11
CA LEU A 357 5.37 -12.57 -9.77
C LEU A 357 4.37 -12.81 -10.91
N TRP A 358 4.82 -12.77 -12.17
CA TRP A 358 3.97 -12.86 -13.37
C TRP A 358 3.88 -14.29 -13.95
N THR A 359 4.05 -15.29 -13.08
CA THR A 359 3.97 -16.71 -13.44
C THR A 359 2.72 -17.37 -12.85
N ALA A 360 2.33 -18.52 -13.40
CA ALA A 360 1.15 -19.27 -12.95
C ALA A 360 1.20 -19.66 -11.47
N ASP A 361 2.38 -19.92 -10.91
CA ASP A 361 2.55 -20.30 -9.51
C ASP A 361 2.42 -19.09 -8.55
N TRP A 362 2.47 -17.88 -9.10
CA TRP A 362 2.35 -16.60 -8.40
C TRP A 362 1.07 -15.87 -8.84
N PHE A 363 1.15 -14.59 -9.22
CA PHE A 363 -0.03 -13.78 -9.54
C PHE A 363 -0.62 -14.02 -10.94
N GLY A 364 -0.05 -14.95 -11.72
CA GLY A 364 -0.53 -15.32 -13.05
C GLY A 364 0.02 -14.45 -14.18
N GLY A 365 0.22 -15.10 -15.33
CA GLY A 365 0.66 -14.50 -16.58
C GLY A 365 -0.49 -13.91 -17.41
N VAL A 366 -0.12 -13.00 -18.32
CA VAL A 366 -1.06 -12.20 -19.13
C VAL A 366 -0.93 -12.53 -20.61
N ASP A 367 -2.05 -12.68 -21.30
CA ASP A 367 -2.09 -12.75 -22.76
C ASP A 367 -2.29 -11.36 -23.35
N LYS A 368 -1.24 -10.77 -23.95
CA LYS A 368 -1.32 -9.40 -24.51
C LYS A 368 -2.31 -9.24 -25.67
N ARG A 369 -2.93 -10.31 -26.19
CA ARG A 369 -3.98 -10.21 -27.24
C ARG A 369 -5.30 -9.72 -26.69
N ASP A 370 -5.62 -10.09 -25.46
CA ASP A 370 -6.85 -9.70 -24.77
C ASP A 370 -6.60 -9.12 -23.37
N TYR A 371 -5.33 -8.98 -22.98
CA TYR A 371 -4.84 -8.43 -21.71
C TYR A 371 -5.34 -9.17 -20.47
N GLN A 372 -5.88 -10.38 -20.64
CA GLN A 372 -6.45 -11.15 -19.54
C GLN A 372 -5.36 -11.94 -18.80
N VAL A 373 -5.50 -12.07 -17.48
CA VAL A 373 -4.77 -13.07 -16.69
C VAL A 373 -5.29 -14.48 -16.99
N LYS A 374 -4.46 -15.35 -17.56
CA LYS A 374 -4.92 -16.63 -18.15
C LYS A 374 -4.69 -17.85 -17.28
N ASP A 375 -3.70 -17.82 -16.40
CA ASP A 375 -3.25 -18.99 -15.65
C ASP A 375 -3.10 -18.68 -14.15
N GLY A 376 -2.71 -19.70 -13.40
CA GLY A 376 -2.57 -19.62 -11.95
C GLY A 376 -3.90 -19.49 -11.21
N ARG A 377 -3.80 -19.15 -9.91
CA ARG A 377 -4.96 -19.02 -9.01
C ARG A 377 -5.92 -17.93 -9.48
N TRP A 378 -5.41 -16.85 -10.05
CA TRP A 378 -6.23 -15.73 -10.53
C TRP A 378 -6.55 -15.79 -12.04
N GLY A 379 -6.28 -16.93 -12.68
CA GLY A 379 -6.61 -17.16 -14.08
C GLY A 379 -8.11 -17.05 -14.35
N SER A 380 -8.48 -16.14 -15.26
CA SER A 380 -9.88 -15.91 -15.67
C SER A 380 -10.84 -15.54 -14.53
N ILE A 381 -10.37 -14.74 -13.56
CA ILE A 381 -11.27 -14.17 -12.56
C ILE A 381 -12.23 -13.18 -13.23
N PRO A 382 -13.54 -13.37 -13.10
CA PRO A 382 -14.53 -12.46 -13.68
C PRO A 382 -14.53 -11.14 -12.91
N VAL A 383 -14.67 -10.03 -13.64
CA VAL A 383 -14.96 -8.73 -13.02
C VAL A 383 -16.47 -8.69 -12.71
N PRO A 384 -16.87 -8.43 -11.45
CA PRO A 384 -18.27 -8.49 -11.04
C PRO A 384 -19.15 -7.55 -11.86
N ILE A 385 -20.36 -8.02 -12.14
CA ILE A 385 -21.44 -7.19 -12.66
C ILE A 385 -22.25 -6.72 -11.47
N VAL A 386 -22.43 -5.40 -11.37
CA VAL A 386 -23.18 -4.78 -10.29
C VAL A 386 -24.68 -4.87 -10.57
N ASP A 387 -25.45 -5.21 -9.53
CA ASP A 387 -26.92 -5.20 -9.55
C ASP A 387 -27.46 -3.87 -10.09
N GLU A 388 -28.46 -3.91 -10.97
CA GLU A 388 -28.97 -2.74 -11.69
C GLU A 388 -29.33 -1.55 -10.80
N ASP A 389 -29.93 -1.81 -9.63
CA ASP A 389 -30.34 -0.80 -8.67
C ASP A 389 -29.16 -0.18 -7.88
N LYS A 390 -28.01 -0.86 -7.86
CA LYS A 390 -26.79 -0.43 -7.15
C LYS A 390 -25.73 0.20 -8.06
N ARG A 391 -25.83 0.04 -9.39
CA ARG A 391 -24.79 0.48 -10.34
C ARG A 391 -24.37 1.95 -10.17
N ASN A 392 -25.34 2.84 -10.01
CA ASN A 392 -25.05 4.27 -9.84
C ASN A 392 -24.40 4.57 -8.48
N TYR A 393 -24.83 3.89 -7.43
CA TYR A 393 -24.30 4.08 -6.08
C TYR A 393 -22.85 3.55 -5.96
N LEU A 394 -22.57 2.38 -6.57
CA LEU A 394 -21.24 1.77 -6.58
C LEU A 394 -20.32 2.34 -7.67
N GLY A 395 -20.75 3.36 -8.41
CA GLY A 395 -19.95 3.98 -9.48
C GLY A 395 -19.50 2.98 -10.55
N ALA A 396 -20.38 2.08 -10.98
CA ALA A 396 -20.08 1.08 -12.00
C ALA A 396 -19.79 1.71 -13.37
N ASP A 397 -19.03 1.00 -14.21
CA ASP A 397 -18.74 1.44 -15.58
C ASP A 397 -19.96 1.37 -16.52
N VAL A 398 -19.76 1.75 -17.78
CA VAL A 398 -20.82 1.72 -18.81
C VAL A 398 -21.39 0.32 -19.06
N TYR A 399 -20.64 -0.75 -18.79
CA TYR A 399 -21.11 -2.13 -18.91
C TYR A 399 -21.71 -2.66 -17.60
N GLY A 400 -21.83 -1.81 -16.58
CA GLY A 400 -22.31 -2.18 -15.25
C GLY A 400 -21.33 -3.05 -14.48
N ARG A 401 -20.05 -3.06 -14.85
CA ARG A 401 -19.00 -3.79 -14.11
C ARG A 401 -18.45 -2.95 -12.98
N MET A 402 -17.89 -3.64 -11.98
CA MET A 402 -17.14 -3.03 -10.88
C MET A 402 -15.80 -2.52 -11.40
N ARG A 403 -15.86 -1.39 -12.10
CA ARG A 403 -14.76 -0.60 -12.66
C ARG A 403 -15.14 0.87 -12.56
N SER A 404 -14.17 1.76 -12.62
CA SER A 404 -14.42 3.20 -12.61
C SER A 404 -15.47 3.63 -13.63
N PRO A 405 -16.33 4.61 -13.31
CA PRO A 405 -17.41 5.07 -14.19
C PRO A 405 -16.92 5.76 -15.48
N TRP A 406 -15.62 6.05 -15.56
CA TRP A 406 -14.96 6.61 -16.74
C TRP A 406 -14.19 5.57 -17.57
N ASN A 407 -14.19 4.30 -17.15
CA ASN A 407 -13.57 3.20 -17.87
C ASN A 407 -14.56 2.64 -18.91
N VAL A 408 -14.05 2.28 -20.09
CA VAL A 408 -14.84 1.64 -21.15
C VAL A 408 -14.30 0.26 -21.52
N ASN A 409 -13.49 -0.35 -20.65
CA ASN A 409 -13.03 -1.72 -20.80
C ASN A 409 -14.22 -2.70 -20.71
N SER A 410 -14.54 -3.36 -21.82
CA SER A 410 -15.65 -4.31 -21.97
C SER A 410 -15.31 -5.73 -21.50
N ARG A 411 -14.02 -6.02 -21.25
CA ARG A 411 -13.52 -7.37 -20.99
C ARG A 411 -14.17 -8.00 -19.76
N PRO A 412 -14.60 -9.27 -19.81
CA PRO A 412 -15.30 -9.90 -18.70
C PRO A 412 -14.40 -10.32 -17.53
N TYR A 413 -13.10 -10.37 -17.74
CA TYR A 413 -12.12 -10.87 -16.78
C TYR A 413 -11.10 -9.81 -16.39
N LEU A 414 -10.38 -10.07 -15.31
CA LEU A 414 -9.27 -9.25 -14.84
C LEU A 414 -8.23 -9.03 -15.95
N THR A 415 -7.94 -7.76 -16.17
CA THR A 415 -7.16 -7.13 -17.23
C THR A 415 -5.89 -6.51 -16.66
N ARG A 416 -4.75 -6.83 -17.25
CA ARG A 416 -3.45 -6.24 -16.93
C ARG A 416 -2.74 -5.79 -18.21
N GLY A 417 -2.21 -4.58 -18.21
CA GLY A 417 -1.42 -4.03 -19.31
C GLY A 417 0.04 -4.48 -19.29
N LEU A 418 0.62 -4.69 -18.09
CA LEU A 418 2.06 -4.99 -17.89
C LEU A 418 2.98 -4.08 -18.72
N GLY A 419 2.88 -2.78 -18.45
CA GLY A 419 3.61 -1.70 -19.11
C GLY A 419 2.87 -1.07 -20.29
N GLU A 420 1.83 -1.69 -20.83
CA GLU A 420 1.07 -1.14 -21.96
C GLU A 420 0.38 0.18 -21.61
N MET A 421 0.75 1.25 -22.33
CA MET A 421 0.16 2.57 -22.26
C MET A 421 -0.08 3.11 -23.67
N CYS A 422 -1.23 2.79 -24.25
CA CYS A 422 -1.65 3.25 -25.58
C CYS A 422 -0.61 3.00 -26.70
N GLY A 423 0.00 1.81 -26.71
CA GLY A 423 1.04 1.40 -27.64
C GLY A 423 2.48 1.68 -27.21
N LEU A 424 2.68 2.17 -25.98
CA LEU A 424 3.98 2.51 -25.39
C LEU A 424 4.25 1.70 -24.13
N ASP A 425 5.50 1.75 -23.67
CA ASP A 425 5.86 1.28 -22.34
C ASP A 425 5.71 2.41 -21.30
N SER A 426 4.99 2.14 -20.21
CA SER A 426 4.75 3.10 -19.14
C SER A 426 6.03 3.59 -18.47
N THR A 427 7.09 2.78 -18.47
CA THR A 427 8.37 3.11 -17.82
C THR A 427 9.16 4.19 -18.57
N GLU A 428 8.80 4.48 -19.83
CA GLU A 428 9.39 5.57 -20.60
C GLU A 428 9.04 6.97 -20.03
N PHE A 429 7.86 7.13 -19.39
CA PHE A 429 7.42 8.41 -18.82
C PHE A 429 7.21 8.37 -17.31
N TYR A 430 6.84 7.20 -16.78
CA TYR A 430 6.61 7.00 -15.37
C TYR A 430 7.44 5.82 -14.91
N SER A 431 8.71 6.11 -14.65
CA SER A 431 9.74 5.12 -14.37
C SER A 431 9.36 4.24 -13.18
N TRP A 432 9.65 2.94 -13.31
CA TRP A 432 9.47 1.98 -12.24
C TRP A 432 10.24 2.42 -10.98
N PRO A 433 9.69 2.24 -9.76
CA PRO A 433 10.37 2.69 -8.57
C PRO A 433 11.58 1.78 -8.27
N GLY A 434 12.76 2.38 -8.23
CA GLY A 434 14.01 1.72 -7.80
C GLY A 434 14.49 2.21 -6.43
N CYS A 435 15.66 1.71 -6.01
CA CYS A 435 16.31 2.08 -4.75
C CYS A 435 16.45 3.59 -4.56
N SER A 436 16.77 4.32 -5.63
CA SER A 436 16.88 5.78 -5.61
C SER A 436 15.59 6.47 -5.20
N SER A 437 14.45 6.03 -5.73
CA SER A 437 13.15 6.64 -5.46
C SER A 437 12.70 6.44 -4.01
N HIS A 438 12.94 5.26 -3.44
CA HIS A 438 12.62 4.97 -2.03
C HIS A 438 13.60 5.65 -1.08
N TYR A 439 14.89 5.69 -1.41
CA TYR A 439 15.90 6.41 -0.63
C TYR A 439 15.62 7.92 -0.63
N ASP A 440 15.33 8.50 -1.80
CA ASP A 440 14.96 9.91 -1.95
C ASP A 440 13.71 10.27 -1.15
N LEU A 441 12.73 9.36 -1.06
CA LEU A 441 11.55 9.55 -0.22
C LEU A 441 11.95 9.70 1.26
N GLN A 442 12.97 8.97 1.72
CA GLN A 442 13.49 9.10 3.08
C GLN A 442 14.35 10.35 3.26
N ASP A 443 15.21 10.69 2.31
CA ASP A 443 16.20 11.78 2.44
C ASP A 443 15.58 13.17 2.25
N LYS A 444 14.74 13.34 1.21
CA LYS A 444 14.32 14.65 0.72
C LYS A 444 13.05 15.18 1.39
N PHE A 445 12.28 14.32 2.06
CA PHE A 445 10.98 14.68 2.63
C PHE A 445 10.96 14.52 4.15
N ASN A 446 11.16 15.64 4.85
CA ASN A 446 11.22 15.68 6.32
C ASN A 446 9.95 16.24 6.98
N SER A 447 8.91 16.58 6.21
CA SER A 447 7.56 16.83 6.76
C SER A 447 6.64 15.67 6.45
N TYR A 448 5.73 15.35 7.38
CA TYR A 448 4.71 14.32 7.18
C TYR A 448 3.85 14.60 5.94
N TYR A 449 3.47 15.87 5.74
CA TYR A 449 2.76 16.34 4.55
C TYR A 449 3.53 15.99 3.26
N GLY A 450 4.78 16.44 3.15
CA GLY A 450 5.56 16.27 1.91
C GLY A 450 5.84 14.80 1.62
N TYR A 451 6.14 14.01 2.67
CA TYR A 451 6.38 12.58 2.55
C TYR A 451 5.12 11.84 2.07
N THR A 452 3.98 12.05 2.72
CA THR A 452 2.74 11.33 2.40
C THR A 452 2.19 11.74 1.04
N TRP A 453 2.36 13.01 0.66
CA TRP A 453 2.02 13.46 -0.69
C TRP A 453 2.89 12.75 -1.73
N TRP A 454 4.22 12.73 -1.52
CA TRP A 454 5.13 12.17 -2.52
C TRP A 454 5.09 10.65 -2.59
N SER A 455 4.81 9.97 -1.49
CA SER A 455 4.76 8.50 -1.43
C SER A 455 3.70 7.90 -2.36
N GLN A 456 2.66 8.65 -2.71
CA GLN A 456 1.61 8.24 -3.65
C GLN A 456 2.09 8.13 -5.10
N TYR A 457 3.07 8.96 -5.46
CA TYR A 457 3.47 9.16 -6.85
C TYR A 457 4.70 8.33 -7.19
N GLY A 458 5.83 8.96 -7.53
CA GLY A 458 7.02 8.26 -8.06
C GLY A 458 7.43 6.98 -7.32
N PRO A 459 7.43 6.93 -5.98
CA PRO A 459 7.77 5.73 -5.20
C PRO A 459 6.76 4.56 -5.28
N HIS A 460 5.56 4.74 -5.85
CA HIS A 460 4.45 3.78 -5.75
C HIS A 460 3.55 3.75 -7.00
N GLY A 461 2.98 4.89 -7.39
CA GLY A 461 2.05 5.04 -8.51
C GLY A 461 2.48 4.40 -9.84
N PRO A 462 3.78 4.40 -10.24
CA PRO A 462 4.20 3.69 -11.46
C PRO A 462 3.86 2.20 -11.45
N VAL A 463 3.84 1.55 -10.28
CA VAL A 463 3.53 0.12 -10.15
C VAL A 463 2.08 -0.13 -10.56
N HIS A 464 1.13 0.66 -10.05
CA HIS A 464 -0.28 0.58 -10.44
C HIS A 464 -0.49 0.79 -11.94
N VAL A 465 0.14 1.84 -12.49
CA VAL A 465 0.05 2.16 -13.91
C VAL A 465 0.65 1.05 -14.76
N TRP A 466 1.80 0.50 -14.37
CA TRP A 466 2.44 -0.58 -15.12
C TRP A 466 1.63 -1.88 -15.06
N VAL A 467 1.11 -2.27 -13.88
CA VAL A 467 0.32 -3.51 -13.76
C VAL A 467 -1.01 -3.39 -14.51
N GLY A 468 -1.78 -2.32 -14.26
CA GLY A 468 -3.10 -2.14 -14.85
C GLY A 468 -3.04 -1.73 -16.32
N GLY A 469 -2.20 -0.76 -16.66
CA GLY A 469 -2.06 -0.20 -18.01
C GLY A 469 -3.31 0.48 -18.56
N ASN A 470 -3.14 1.07 -19.74
CA ASN A 470 -4.20 1.60 -20.59
C ASN A 470 -4.11 0.96 -21.98
N VAL A 471 -5.14 0.20 -22.32
CA VAL A 471 -5.23 -0.61 -23.54
C VAL A 471 -6.23 0.00 -24.53
N ASP A 472 -6.16 -0.46 -25.79
CA ASP A 472 -7.04 -0.09 -26.91
C ASP A 472 -7.01 1.38 -27.36
N CYS A 473 -6.29 2.25 -26.64
CA CYS A 473 -6.20 3.68 -26.94
C CYS A 473 -5.20 4.07 -28.03
N LYS A 474 -4.37 3.15 -28.53
CA LYS A 474 -3.30 3.46 -29.50
C LYS A 474 -3.82 4.14 -30.77
N LYS A 475 -4.89 3.61 -31.38
CA LYS A 475 -5.47 4.16 -32.61
C LYS A 475 -5.93 5.61 -32.42
N ASN A 476 -6.44 5.94 -31.24
CA ASN A 476 -6.83 7.29 -30.92
C ASN A 476 -5.61 8.19 -30.69
N LEU A 477 -4.61 7.69 -29.95
CA LEU A 477 -3.37 8.40 -29.73
C LEU A 477 -2.64 8.73 -31.04
N ASP A 478 -2.58 7.80 -31.99
CA ASP A 478 -1.99 8.01 -33.32
C ASP A 478 -2.65 9.19 -34.08
N LYS A 479 -3.98 9.35 -33.95
CA LYS A 479 -4.71 10.49 -34.56
C LYS A 479 -4.37 11.82 -33.87
N VAL A 480 -4.25 11.80 -32.54
CA VAL A 480 -3.79 12.97 -31.77
C VAL A 480 -2.37 13.34 -32.22
N MET A 481 -1.47 12.36 -32.35
CA MET A 481 -0.07 12.57 -32.76
C MET A 481 0.07 13.13 -34.17
N ALA A 482 -0.85 12.79 -35.08
CA ALA A 482 -0.86 13.37 -36.42
C ALA A 482 -1.06 14.90 -36.44
N ILE A 483 -1.56 15.49 -35.33
CA ILE A 483 -1.78 16.93 -35.17
C ILE A 483 -0.75 17.52 -34.20
N VAL A 484 -0.57 16.92 -33.03
CA VAL A 484 0.30 17.50 -32.00
C VAL A 484 1.78 17.26 -32.27
N GLY A 485 2.15 16.22 -33.02
CA GLY A 485 3.55 15.84 -33.24
C GLY A 485 4.00 14.69 -32.34
N GLU A 486 4.88 13.84 -32.88
CA GLU A 486 5.35 12.61 -32.24
C GLU A 486 6.18 12.88 -30.97
N GLU A 487 6.80 14.06 -30.88
CA GLU A 487 7.54 14.50 -29.70
C GLU A 487 6.68 14.60 -28.43
N TYR A 488 5.36 14.72 -28.58
CA TYR A 488 4.39 14.77 -27.47
C TYR A 488 3.81 13.39 -27.13
N ARG A 489 4.12 12.35 -27.88
CA ARG A 489 3.48 11.02 -27.73
C ARG A 489 3.62 10.47 -26.33
N LEU A 490 4.82 10.60 -25.78
CA LEU A 490 5.15 10.08 -24.47
C LEU A 490 4.34 10.77 -23.36
N SER A 491 4.30 12.11 -23.36
CA SER A 491 3.53 12.87 -22.37
C SER A 491 2.03 12.61 -22.53
N MET A 492 1.52 12.61 -23.77
CA MET A 492 0.09 12.43 -24.03
C MET A 492 -0.44 11.06 -23.64
N SER A 493 0.34 9.99 -23.83
CA SER A 493 -0.06 8.66 -23.36
C SER A 493 -0.25 8.61 -21.84
N GLY A 494 0.70 9.17 -21.08
CA GLY A 494 0.57 9.30 -19.63
C GLY A 494 -0.64 10.14 -19.20
N TYR A 495 -0.95 11.22 -19.93
CA TYR A 495 -2.12 12.04 -19.62
C TYR A 495 -3.45 11.35 -19.86
N LEU A 496 -3.57 10.43 -20.83
CA LEU A 496 -4.83 9.72 -21.06
C LEU A 496 -5.31 8.96 -19.82
N PHE A 497 -4.37 8.47 -19.01
CA PHE A 497 -4.65 7.85 -17.72
C PHE A 497 -5.30 8.83 -16.73
N VAL A 498 -4.60 9.90 -16.38
CA VAL A 498 -5.04 10.86 -15.37
C VAL A 498 -6.23 11.70 -15.85
N LYS A 499 -6.23 12.10 -17.12
CA LYS A 499 -7.20 13.06 -17.66
C LYS A 499 -8.57 12.50 -17.88
N ARG A 500 -8.72 11.20 -18.16
CA ARG A 500 -10.05 10.58 -18.25
C ARG A 500 -10.77 10.67 -16.90
N LYS A 501 -10.08 10.32 -15.83
CA LYS A 501 -10.53 10.46 -14.43
C LYS A 501 -10.87 11.91 -14.12
N ASP A 502 -9.98 12.85 -14.46
CA ASP A 502 -10.19 14.26 -14.17
C ASP A 502 -11.38 14.86 -14.91
N MET A 503 -11.53 14.54 -16.19
CA MET A 503 -12.66 14.99 -17.00
C MET A 503 -13.98 14.43 -16.48
N PHE A 504 -14.00 13.21 -15.93
CA PHE A 504 -15.19 12.67 -15.28
C PHE A 504 -15.57 13.52 -14.06
N ARG A 505 -14.61 13.83 -13.19
CA ARG A 505 -14.82 14.67 -11.99
C ARG A 505 -15.24 16.10 -12.33
N ASP A 506 -14.73 16.65 -13.42
CA ASP A 506 -15.14 17.96 -13.94
C ASP A 506 -16.54 17.93 -14.60
N ALA A 507 -17.23 16.78 -14.56
CA ALA A 507 -18.47 16.50 -15.27
C ALA A 507 -18.40 16.72 -16.79
N VAL A 508 -17.17 16.73 -17.35
CA VAL A 508 -16.89 16.86 -18.78
C VAL A 508 -17.11 15.53 -19.48
N PHE A 509 -16.59 14.44 -18.92
CA PHE A 509 -16.75 13.08 -19.44
C PHE A 509 -17.82 12.32 -18.66
N LYS A 510 -18.71 11.62 -19.35
CA LYS A 510 -19.70 10.74 -18.72
C LYS A 510 -20.24 9.70 -19.68
N CYS A 511 -20.90 8.70 -19.11
CA CYS A 511 -21.67 7.70 -19.83
C CYS A 511 -23.17 7.83 -19.52
N ARG A 512 -24.03 7.62 -20.52
CA ARG A 512 -25.50 7.60 -20.38
C ARG A 512 -26.01 6.17 -20.37
N GLY A 513 -26.63 5.79 -19.25
CA GLY A 513 -27.17 4.45 -19.07
C GLY A 513 -26.09 3.37 -19.14
N PHE A 514 -26.49 2.15 -19.45
CA PHE A 514 -25.61 1.00 -19.55
C PHE A 514 -25.65 0.39 -20.94
N ALA A 515 -24.50 -0.05 -21.43
CA ALA A 515 -24.35 -0.75 -22.70
C ALA A 515 -24.59 -2.26 -22.52
N ASP A 516 -25.09 -2.90 -23.58
CA ASP A 516 -25.08 -4.36 -23.66
C ASP A 516 -23.65 -4.83 -23.94
N PHE A 517 -23.25 -6.00 -23.41
CA PHE A 517 -21.90 -6.55 -23.60
C PHE A 517 -21.56 -6.86 -25.06
N SER A 518 -22.55 -6.95 -25.96
CA SER A 518 -22.33 -7.11 -27.40
C SER A 518 -21.95 -5.80 -28.12
N VAL A 519 -22.12 -4.65 -27.48
CA VAL A 519 -21.70 -3.36 -28.02
C VAL A 519 -20.21 -3.19 -27.80
N SER A 520 -19.48 -2.84 -28.86
CA SER A 520 -18.03 -2.63 -28.76
C SER A 520 -17.69 -1.31 -28.06
N GLU A 521 -16.47 -1.21 -27.53
CA GLU A 521 -15.96 0.02 -26.91
C GLU A 521 -15.97 1.19 -27.92
N GLU A 522 -15.56 0.92 -29.17
CA GLU A 522 -15.65 1.88 -30.28
C GLU A 522 -17.09 2.36 -30.51
N ASP A 523 -18.08 1.46 -30.48
CA ASP A 523 -19.49 1.81 -30.69
C ASP A 523 -20.06 2.60 -29.50
N VAL A 524 -19.71 2.26 -28.26
CA VAL A 524 -20.11 3.02 -27.06
C VAL A 524 -19.61 4.47 -27.15
N MET A 525 -18.39 4.68 -27.61
CA MET A 525 -17.82 6.01 -27.77
C MET A 525 -18.41 6.76 -28.98
N THR A 526 -18.49 6.12 -30.15
CA THR A 526 -18.93 6.78 -31.40
C THR A 526 -20.44 7.03 -31.47
N SER A 527 -21.25 6.24 -30.77
CA SER A 527 -22.70 6.45 -30.65
C SER A 527 -23.07 7.64 -29.75
N GLY A 528 -22.09 8.19 -29.00
CA GLY A 528 -22.34 9.20 -27.98
C GLY A 528 -23.04 8.62 -26.74
N GLN A 529 -22.84 7.33 -26.46
CA GLN A 529 -23.24 6.74 -25.18
C GLN A 529 -22.26 7.13 -24.07
N CYS A 530 -20.96 7.16 -24.37
CA CYS A 530 -19.93 7.74 -23.51
C CYS A 530 -19.18 8.86 -24.26
N GLY A 531 -18.67 9.84 -23.52
CA GLY A 531 -17.92 10.95 -24.10
C GLY A 531 -18.22 12.27 -23.41
N CYS A 532 -17.97 13.37 -24.13
CA CYS A 532 -18.31 14.72 -23.67
C CYS A 532 -19.73 15.11 -24.09
N LEU A 533 -20.72 14.35 -23.61
CA LEU A 533 -22.07 14.24 -24.18
C LEU A 533 -22.93 15.52 -24.14
N ASP A 534 -22.51 16.51 -23.37
CA ASP A 534 -23.22 17.78 -23.19
C ASP A 534 -22.46 18.97 -23.82
N TYR A 535 -21.44 18.69 -24.63
CA TYR A 535 -20.56 19.71 -25.22
C TYR A 535 -20.67 19.67 -26.76
N ASP A 536 -20.95 20.83 -27.37
CA ASP A 536 -20.84 20.97 -28.83
C ASP A 536 -19.40 21.25 -29.24
N LEU A 537 -18.71 20.21 -29.69
CA LEU A 537 -17.30 20.28 -30.08
C LEU A 537 -17.11 20.74 -31.54
N VAL A 538 -18.18 20.76 -32.35
CA VAL A 538 -18.08 20.96 -33.80
C VAL A 538 -18.41 22.39 -34.18
N GLU A 539 -19.54 22.93 -33.71
CA GLU A 539 -20.03 24.25 -34.14
C GLU A 539 -19.93 25.30 -33.03
N GLY A 540 -20.13 24.91 -31.77
CA GLY A 540 -20.11 25.79 -30.59
C GLY A 540 -18.73 26.07 -30.01
N ASP A 541 -18.67 26.87 -28.93
CA ASP A 541 -17.42 27.18 -28.20
C ASP A 541 -17.09 26.18 -27.08
N ASP A 542 -17.91 25.13 -26.90
CA ASP A 542 -17.76 24.17 -25.81
C ASP A 542 -16.47 23.35 -25.91
N TYR A 543 -15.89 23.21 -27.12
CA TYR A 543 -14.56 22.63 -27.30
C TYR A 543 -13.48 23.35 -26.47
N LYS A 544 -13.63 24.66 -26.20
CA LYS A 544 -12.67 25.42 -25.38
C LYS A 544 -12.65 24.91 -23.94
N LYS A 545 -13.81 24.54 -23.39
CA LYS A 545 -13.90 23.98 -22.03
C LYS A 545 -13.27 22.59 -21.96
N VAL A 546 -13.55 21.73 -22.94
CA VAL A 546 -12.94 20.40 -23.04
C VAL A 546 -11.44 20.51 -23.22
N TRP A 547 -10.99 21.39 -24.10
CA TRP A 547 -9.59 21.73 -24.30
C TRP A 547 -8.95 22.14 -22.98
N THR A 548 -9.52 23.11 -22.27
CA THR A 548 -9.01 23.54 -20.96
C THR A 548 -8.98 22.42 -19.93
N ALA A 549 -10.00 21.57 -19.84
CA ALA A 549 -10.02 20.44 -18.90
C ALA A 549 -8.87 19.45 -19.19
N PHE A 550 -8.60 19.21 -20.47
CA PHE A 550 -7.49 18.36 -20.89
C PHE A 550 -6.12 19.02 -20.68
N THR A 551 -5.95 20.29 -21.08
CA THR A 551 -4.65 20.99 -21.08
C THR A 551 -4.34 21.75 -19.80
N SER A 552 -5.19 21.71 -18.77
CA SER A 552 -5.00 22.50 -17.54
C SER A 552 -3.67 22.28 -16.83
N PHE A 553 -3.02 21.14 -17.05
CA PHE A 553 -1.72 20.78 -16.48
C PHE A 553 -0.63 20.55 -17.55
N TYR A 554 -0.92 20.89 -18.81
CA TYR A 554 0.01 20.68 -19.91
C TYR A 554 0.08 21.89 -20.84
N THR A 555 1.29 22.37 -21.07
CA THR A 555 1.58 23.42 -22.02
C THR A 555 2.18 22.82 -23.26
N PHE A 556 1.60 23.12 -24.42
CA PHE A 556 2.22 22.82 -25.70
C PHE A 556 3.11 24.01 -26.11
N ASP A 557 4.28 23.72 -26.68
CA ASP A 557 5.19 24.76 -27.18
C ASP A 557 4.73 25.35 -28.52
N GLN A 558 3.69 24.77 -29.11
CA GLN A 558 3.06 25.23 -30.34
C GLN A 558 1.66 25.78 -30.08
N GLU A 559 1.26 26.73 -30.90
CA GLU A 559 -0.12 27.21 -30.95
C GLU A 559 -0.93 26.31 -31.89
N PHE A 560 -2.17 26.02 -31.49
CA PHE A 560 -3.13 25.30 -32.32
C PHE A 560 -4.19 26.26 -32.85
N THR A 561 -4.58 26.06 -34.10
CA THR A 561 -5.75 26.72 -34.67
C THR A 561 -7.02 26.26 -33.95
N GLU A 562 -8.10 27.04 -34.07
CA GLU A 562 -9.41 26.64 -33.51
C GLU A 562 -9.90 25.31 -34.09
N GLU A 563 -9.62 25.04 -35.37
CA GLU A 563 -9.98 23.78 -36.03
C GLU A 563 -9.22 22.59 -35.43
N GLU A 564 -7.90 22.72 -35.23
CA GLU A 564 -7.09 21.68 -34.61
C GLU A 564 -7.52 21.41 -33.17
N MET A 565 -7.78 22.46 -32.37
CA MET A 565 -8.28 22.30 -31.00
C MET A 565 -9.63 21.56 -30.95
N ARG A 566 -10.53 21.79 -31.91
CA ARG A 566 -11.81 21.06 -32.01
C ARG A 566 -11.61 19.59 -32.33
N ILE A 567 -10.72 19.28 -33.28
CA ILE A 567 -10.42 17.90 -33.65
C ILE A 567 -9.81 17.16 -32.47
N LEU A 568 -8.84 17.79 -31.79
CA LEU A 568 -8.18 17.23 -30.63
C LEU A 568 -9.15 17.01 -29.46
N ALA A 569 -9.96 18.00 -29.11
CA ALA A 569 -11.04 17.87 -28.12
C ALA A 569 -11.96 16.68 -28.45
N THR A 570 -12.32 16.52 -29.73
CA THR A 570 -13.15 15.39 -30.19
C THR A 570 -12.44 14.05 -30.02
N GLN A 571 -11.15 13.94 -30.37
CA GLN A 571 -10.40 12.69 -30.21
C GLN A 571 -10.26 12.30 -28.73
N TRP A 572 -10.06 13.25 -27.82
CA TRP A 572 -9.99 12.93 -26.40
C TRP A 572 -11.34 12.52 -25.81
N CYS A 573 -12.43 13.15 -26.25
CA CYS A 573 -13.76 12.79 -25.82
C CYS A 573 -14.22 11.42 -26.34
N ASN A 574 -13.91 11.08 -27.60
CA ASN A 574 -14.44 9.91 -28.30
C ASN A 574 -13.44 8.74 -28.41
N GLY A 575 -12.22 8.90 -27.89
CA GLY A 575 -11.23 7.82 -27.89
C GLY A 575 -11.59 6.69 -26.95
N GLU A 576 -11.30 5.45 -27.34
CA GLU A 576 -11.33 4.29 -26.45
C GLU A 576 -10.16 4.38 -25.45
N VAL A 577 -10.42 4.10 -24.17
CA VAL A 577 -9.38 3.89 -23.16
C VAL A 577 -9.87 2.79 -22.22
N GLY A 578 -9.37 1.58 -22.44
CA GLY A 578 -9.59 0.47 -21.51
C GLY A 578 -8.55 0.52 -20.39
N MET A 579 -8.97 0.72 -19.14
CA MET A 579 -8.05 0.67 -17.99
C MET A 579 -8.10 -0.73 -17.38
N GLY A 580 -6.93 -1.32 -17.07
CA GLY A 580 -6.85 -2.55 -16.28
C GLY A 580 -7.11 -2.30 -14.80
N GLU A 581 -7.38 -3.36 -14.03
CA GLU A 581 -7.92 -3.23 -12.67
C GLU A 581 -6.97 -2.48 -11.75
N SER A 582 -5.67 -2.79 -11.78
CA SER A 582 -4.69 -2.15 -10.88
C SER A 582 -4.52 -0.65 -11.11
N SER A 583 -4.91 -0.10 -12.27
CA SER A 583 -4.77 1.34 -12.56
C SER A 583 -6.02 2.16 -12.20
N GLN A 584 -7.10 1.56 -11.72
CA GLN A 584 -8.39 2.25 -11.55
C GLN A 584 -9.03 2.00 -10.18
N SER A 585 -10.23 2.52 -9.96
CA SER A 585 -10.88 2.51 -8.64
C SER A 585 -11.22 1.12 -8.10
N SER A 586 -11.21 0.07 -8.93
CA SER A 586 -11.35 -1.33 -8.49
C SER A 586 -10.00 -2.07 -8.40
N SER A 587 -8.92 -1.35 -8.08
CA SER A 587 -7.57 -1.94 -7.98
C SER A 587 -7.42 -3.07 -6.94
N PRO A 588 -8.17 -3.11 -5.82
CA PRO A 588 -8.17 -4.27 -4.93
C PRO A 588 -8.56 -5.62 -5.56
N LEU A 589 -9.24 -5.61 -6.72
CA LEU A 589 -9.51 -6.86 -7.47
C LEU A 589 -8.23 -7.54 -7.96
N ASP A 590 -7.16 -6.79 -8.20
CA ASP A 590 -5.87 -7.35 -8.59
C ASP A 590 -5.13 -7.87 -7.35
N PRO A 591 -4.69 -9.14 -7.32
CA PRO A 591 -4.03 -9.71 -6.14
C PRO A 591 -2.72 -9.03 -5.78
N THR A 592 -2.07 -8.32 -6.72
CA THR A 592 -0.84 -7.56 -6.45
C THR A 592 -1.07 -6.37 -5.51
N PHE A 593 -2.30 -5.83 -5.45
CA PHE A 593 -2.67 -4.71 -4.58
C PHE A 593 -2.28 -4.97 -3.11
N TRP A 594 -2.51 -6.20 -2.65
CA TRP A 594 -2.40 -6.57 -1.24
C TRP A 594 -0.95 -6.64 -0.75
N SER A 595 0.00 -7.00 -1.61
CA SER A 595 1.43 -6.99 -1.24
C SER A 595 2.13 -5.67 -1.57
N MET A 596 1.55 -4.85 -2.46
CA MET A 596 2.12 -3.57 -2.86
C MET A 596 2.07 -2.51 -1.74
N HIS A 597 0.94 -2.38 -1.06
CA HIS A 597 0.72 -1.34 -0.05
C HIS A 597 1.51 -1.55 1.26
N PRO A 598 1.69 -2.78 1.77
CA PRO A 598 2.62 -3.05 2.86
C PRO A 598 4.04 -2.52 2.62
N THR A 599 4.51 -2.44 1.36
CA THR A 599 5.83 -1.85 1.05
C THR A 599 5.87 -0.35 1.38
N MET A 600 4.81 0.38 1.05
CA MET A 600 4.72 1.81 1.37
C MET A 600 4.51 2.05 2.87
N GLU A 601 3.76 1.19 3.54
CA GLU A 601 3.64 1.21 4.99
C GLU A 601 4.99 0.92 5.67
N ARG A 602 5.76 -0.08 5.20
CA ARG A 602 7.10 -0.39 5.72
C ARG A 602 8.04 0.81 5.62
N LEU A 603 8.00 1.57 4.52
CA LEU A 603 8.77 2.81 4.36
C LEU A 603 8.33 3.90 5.34
N LEU A 604 7.03 4.04 5.60
CA LEU A 604 6.51 5.00 6.58
C LEU A 604 6.97 4.63 7.99
N VAL A 605 6.86 3.35 8.34
CA VAL A 605 7.32 2.82 9.63
C VAL A 605 8.83 3.04 9.79
N PHE A 606 9.62 2.79 8.74
CA PHE A 606 11.04 3.11 8.71
C PHE A 606 11.32 4.60 8.96
N LYS A 607 10.61 5.49 8.27
CA LYS A 607 10.75 6.95 8.42
C LYS A 607 10.48 7.39 9.87
N LEU A 608 9.48 6.80 10.50
CA LEU A 608 9.13 7.03 11.91
C LEU A 608 10.23 6.52 12.85
N LEU A 609 10.77 5.31 12.62
CA LEU A 609 11.90 4.77 13.39
C LEU A 609 13.15 5.64 13.29
N ALA A 610 13.48 6.11 12.09
CA ALA A 610 14.63 6.97 11.85
C ALA A 610 14.47 8.35 12.53
N GLY A 611 13.25 8.74 12.91
CA GLY A 611 12.99 10.00 13.59
C GLY A 611 13.35 11.24 12.77
N THR A 612 13.34 11.11 11.43
CA THR A 612 13.81 12.16 10.51
C THR A 612 12.72 13.17 10.11
N PHE A 613 11.47 12.97 10.55
CA PHE A 613 10.44 14.00 10.43
C PHE A 613 10.76 15.19 11.35
N THR A 614 10.89 16.37 10.76
CA THR A 614 11.01 17.65 11.45
C THR A 614 9.66 18.34 11.65
N ASP A 615 8.64 17.93 10.91
CA ASP A 615 7.28 18.45 11.00
C ASP A 615 6.23 17.33 10.84
N TYR A 616 5.36 17.19 11.84
CA TYR A 616 4.23 16.25 11.88
C TYR A 616 2.88 16.96 11.61
N SER A 617 2.92 18.13 10.98
CA SER A 617 1.70 18.83 10.59
C SER A 617 0.87 17.98 9.64
N TRP A 618 -0.39 17.81 10.01
CA TRP A 618 -1.45 17.22 9.20
C TRP A 618 -2.62 18.22 9.21
N PRO A 619 -2.70 19.08 8.19
CA PRO A 619 -3.65 20.18 8.14
C PRO A 619 -5.12 19.69 8.09
N ASP A 620 -6.00 20.47 8.71
CA ASP A 620 -7.46 20.32 8.62
C ASP A 620 -8.10 21.34 7.67
N GLU A 621 -7.35 22.39 7.33
CA GLU A 621 -7.76 23.47 6.43
C GLU A 621 -6.66 23.71 5.40
N VAL A 622 -7.06 24.04 4.17
CA VAL A 622 -6.15 24.47 3.11
C VAL A 622 -5.40 25.71 3.62
N GLY A 623 -4.07 25.71 3.43
CA GLY A 623 -3.21 26.80 3.88
C GLY A 623 -2.13 27.08 2.86
N SER A 624 -1.07 27.76 3.28
CA SER A 624 0.14 27.93 2.48
C SER A 624 1.37 27.60 3.31
N TRP A 625 2.40 27.02 2.68
CA TRP A 625 3.72 26.89 3.26
C TRP A 625 4.74 27.59 2.38
N VAL A 626 5.73 28.26 2.98
CA VAL A 626 6.83 28.87 2.22
C VAL A 626 7.95 27.84 2.12
N GLY A 627 8.24 27.38 0.91
CA GLY A 627 9.32 26.44 0.64
C GLY A 627 10.70 27.03 0.93
N MET A 628 11.70 26.15 0.95
CA MET A 628 13.10 26.54 1.23
C MET A 628 13.70 27.47 0.16
N ASP A 629 13.07 27.55 -1.00
CA ASP A 629 13.35 28.48 -2.09
C ASP A 629 12.71 29.87 -1.90
N GLY A 630 11.88 30.03 -0.87
CA GLY A 630 11.14 31.26 -0.56
C GLY A 630 9.84 31.40 -1.33
N VAL A 631 9.40 30.36 -2.05
CA VAL A 631 8.14 30.35 -2.79
C VAL A 631 7.02 29.88 -1.87
N GLU A 632 5.92 30.60 -1.85
CA GLU A 632 4.70 30.19 -1.15
C GLU A 632 3.97 29.14 -2.00
N TYR A 633 3.76 27.97 -1.42
CA TYR A 633 3.02 26.85 -2.00
C TYR A 633 1.70 26.68 -1.26
N ASP A 634 0.62 26.45 -1.99
CA ASP A 634 -0.64 26.06 -1.37
C ASP A 634 -0.50 24.66 -0.76
N VAL A 635 -0.88 24.54 0.52
CA VAL A 635 -1.07 23.27 1.21
C VAL A 635 -2.38 22.68 0.71
N ILE A 636 -2.28 21.77 -0.25
CA ILE A 636 -3.42 21.09 -0.83
C ILE A 636 -3.72 19.87 0.05
N ILE A 637 -4.89 19.85 0.67
CA ILE A 637 -5.35 18.68 1.45
C ILE A 637 -5.83 17.57 0.49
N SER A 638 -6.55 17.98 -0.54
CA SER A 638 -7.07 17.16 -1.63
C SER A 638 -7.03 17.99 -2.91
N THR A 639 -6.76 17.35 -4.05
CA THR A 639 -6.69 18.01 -5.36
C THR A 639 -8.03 18.59 -5.86
N ARG A 640 -9.16 18.32 -5.19
CA ARG A 640 -10.50 18.64 -5.69
C ARG A 640 -11.33 19.55 -4.80
N SER A 641 -11.62 19.12 -3.57
CA SER A 641 -12.54 19.82 -2.69
C SER A 641 -12.01 19.88 -1.28
N ASP A 642 -12.28 20.99 -0.59
CA ASP A 642 -12.08 21.09 0.85
C ASP A 642 -13.04 20.14 1.60
N THR A 643 -14.18 19.76 1.04
CA THR A 643 -15.14 18.81 1.62
C THR A 643 -14.76 17.34 1.44
N CYS A 644 -13.57 17.05 0.93
CA CYS A 644 -13.13 15.68 0.70
C CYS A 644 -12.72 15.00 2.00
N ASN A 645 -13.62 14.17 2.54
CA ASN A 645 -13.35 13.38 3.74
C ASN A 645 -12.26 12.33 3.46
N GLY A 646 -11.45 12.03 4.47
CA GLY A 646 -10.37 11.03 4.41
C GLY A 646 -8.98 11.65 4.31
N HIS A 647 -8.85 12.95 4.01
CA HIS A 647 -7.56 13.62 3.79
C HIS A 647 -7.12 14.56 4.90
N ARG A 648 -8.05 15.08 5.69
CA ARG A 648 -7.74 15.97 6.83
C ARG A 648 -7.23 15.15 8.01
N GLY A 649 -6.48 15.78 8.90
CA GLY A 649 -5.96 15.10 10.10
C GLY A 649 -7.08 14.67 11.06
N SER A 650 -8.16 15.45 11.09
CA SER A 650 -9.37 15.23 11.89
C SER A 650 -10.43 14.38 11.21
N ASP A 651 -10.24 14.03 9.93
CA ASP A 651 -11.18 13.15 9.25
C ASP A 651 -11.18 11.79 9.92
N ILE A 652 -12.39 11.27 10.16
CA ILE A 652 -12.58 9.90 10.59
C ILE A 652 -12.29 9.03 9.36
N PHE A 653 -11.44 8.01 9.52
CA PHE A 653 -11.26 7.01 8.47
C PHE A 653 -12.63 6.56 7.99
N PRO A 654 -12.91 6.44 6.68
CA PRO A 654 -14.28 6.49 6.21
C PRO A 654 -15.05 5.16 6.39
N TYR A 655 -15.11 4.64 7.62
CA TYR A 655 -15.91 3.50 8.07
C TYR A 655 -17.37 3.59 7.58
N GLY A 656 -17.87 4.81 7.37
CA GLY A 656 -19.23 5.12 6.94
C GLY A 656 -19.53 4.90 5.45
N ILE A 657 -18.51 4.84 4.57
CA ILE A 657 -18.70 4.70 3.10
C ILE A 657 -19.57 3.48 2.75
N MET A 658 -19.48 2.43 3.57
CA MET A 658 -20.28 1.21 3.43
C MET A 658 -21.03 0.85 4.70
N SER A 659 -21.42 1.82 5.54
CA SER A 659 -22.09 1.51 6.83
C SER A 659 -23.35 0.66 6.70
N ASP A 660 -24.00 0.66 5.54
CA ASP A 660 -25.16 -0.19 5.21
C ASP A 660 -24.79 -1.63 4.78
N VAL A 661 -23.51 -1.90 4.49
CA VAL A 661 -23.00 -3.18 3.97
C VAL A 661 -22.05 -3.85 4.97
N ILE A 662 -21.07 -3.10 5.49
CA ILE A 662 -20.12 -3.56 6.52
C ILE A 662 -19.75 -2.45 7.49
N THR A 663 -19.37 -2.84 8.69
CA THR A 663 -18.71 -1.93 9.64
C THR A 663 -17.44 -2.64 10.12
N PRO A 664 -16.30 -2.47 9.42
CA PRO A 664 -15.09 -3.23 9.71
C PRO A 664 -14.70 -3.05 11.17
N GLN A 665 -14.28 -4.14 11.81
CA GLN A 665 -13.84 -4.13 13.20
C GLN A 665 -12.32 -4.32 13.20
N PHE A 666 -11.61 -3.37 13.79
CA PHE A 666 -10.18 -3.47 13.96
C PHE A 666 -9.84 -3.79 15.41
N THR A 667 -8.78 -4.58 15.60
CA THR A 667 -8.27 -4.89 16.93
C THR A 667 -6.82 -4.44 17.02
N PHE A 668 -6.51 -3.54 17.94
CA PHE A 668 -5.16 -3.09 18.25
C PHE A 668 -4.81 -3.56 19.66
N TYR A 669 -3.70 -4.28 19.80
CA TYR A 669 -3.26 -4.85 21.07
C TYR A 669 -4.35 -5.63 21.83
N GLY A 670 -5.13 -6.44 21.11
CA GLY A 670 -6.25 -7.21 21.70
C GLY A 670 -7.49 -6.38 22.07
N LYS A 671 -7.51 -5.07 21.81
CA LYS A 671 -8.65 -4.18 22.07
C LYS A 671 -9.33 -3.77 20.77
N LYS A 672 -10.66 -3.85 20.75
CA LYS A 672 -11.47 -3.36 19.61
C LYS A 672 -11.32 -1.85 19.49
N ALA A 673 -10.95 -1.40 18.31
CA ALA A 673 -10.87 0.00 17.96
C ALA A 673 -12.28 0.57 17.71
N PRO A 674 -12.59 1.79 18.15
CA PRO A 674 -13.84 2.42 17.78
C PRO A 674 -13.81 2.84 16.30
N ASN A 675 -14.94 2.69 15.60
CA ASN A 675 -15.10 3.13 14.21
C ASN A 675 -15.31 4.65 14.07
N THR A 676 -14.61 5.40 14.91
CA THR A 676 -14.61 6.87 14.99
C THR A 676 -13.19 7.42 15.10
N MET A 677 -12.17 6.60 14.82
CA MET A 677 -10.78 7.03 14.88
C MET A 677 -10.46 8.00 13.74
N GLN A 678 -9.86 9.11 14.13
CA GLN A 678 -9.35 10.11 13.20
C GLN A 678 -8.01 9.67 12.60
N ASN A 679 -7.71 10.17 11.41
CA ASN A 679 -6.44 10.00 10.74
C ASN A 679 -5.21 10.28 11.63
N ARG A 680 -5.21 11.39 12.39
CA ARG A 680 -4.14 11.70 13.36
C ARG A 680 -4.04 10.73 14.54
N MET A 681 -5.11 10.01 14.87
CA MET A 681 -5.05 8.97 15.89
C MET A 681 -4.47 7.69 15.30
N LEU A 682 -4.87 7.35 14.07
CA LEU A 682 -4.36 6.19 13.36
C LEU A 682 -2.85 6.26 13.17
N ILE A 683 -2.29 7.37 12.69
CA ILE A 683 -0.83 7.49 12.50
C ILE A 683 -0.02 7.25 13.78
N LYS A 684 -0.57 7.59 14.95
CA LYS A 684 0.06 7.28 16.24
C LYS A 684 0.07 5.78 16.56
N LEU A 685 -0.93 5.02 16.09
CA LEU A 685 -0.93 3.56 16.22
C LEU A 685 0.14 2.92 15.34
N PHE A 686 0.54 3.58 14.25
CA PHE A 686 1.64 3.16 13.38
C PHE A 686 3.02 3.60 13.90
N ASP A 687 3.11 4.25 15.07
CA ASP A 687 4.39 4.59 15.69
C ASP A 687 5.12 3.30 16.11
N PRO A 688 6.26 2.95 15.47
CA PRO A 688 6.98 1.71 15.74
C PRO A 688 7.78 1.73 17.04
N SER A 689 7.90 2.88 17.70
CA SER A 689 8.43 2.94 19.06
C SER A 689 7.47 2.37 20.10
N GLU A 690 6.19 2.20 19.72
CA GLU A 690 5.13 1.64 20.54
C GLU A 690 4.72 0.25 20.05
N ASN A 691 4.41 -0.63 21.00
CA ASN A 691 3.96 -2.00 20.71
C ASN A 691 2.43 -2.04 20.47
N ALA A 692 1.92 -1.29 19.48
CA ALA A 692 0.47 -1.08 19.28
C ALA A 692 -0.16 -2.02 18.23
N LEU A 693 0.50 -2.22 17.10
CA LEU A 693 -0.03 -3.00 15.97
C LEU A 693 0.00 -4.52 16.25
N PRO A 694 -0.91 -5.31 15.69
CA PRO A 694 -0.90 -6.77 15.86
C PRO A 694 0.21 -7.47 15.05
N PHE A 695 0.89 -6.73 14.17
CA PHE A 695 1.98 -7.20 13.35
C PHE A 695 3.22 -6.30 13.50
N ILE A 696 4.35 -6.81 13.03
CA ILE A 696 5.58 -6.07 12.77
C ILE A 696 6.11 -6.44 11.38
N TYR A 697 7.10 -5.69 10.90
CA TYR A 697 7.94 -6.10 9.78
C TYR A 697 9.13 -6.93 10.28
N ASP A 698 9.58 -7.91 9.49
CA ASP A 698 10.74 -8.75 9.80
C ASP A 698 12.03 -7.94 10.02
N ASN A 699 12.30 -6.97 9.15
CA ASN A 699 13.45 -6.08 9.25
C ASN A 699 13.20 -4.78 8.45
N PHE A 700 14.16 -3.87 8.55
CA PHE A 700 14.22 -2.65 7.73
C PHE A 700 15.53 -2.57 6.94
N GLU A 701 15.92 -3.68 6.32
CA GLU A 701 17.10 -3.78 5.47
C GLU A 701 16.69 -3.76 3.99
N TRP A 702 17.54 -3.15 3.16
CA TRP A 702 17.48 -3.12 1.70
C TRP A 702 18.87 -3.41 1.14
N SER A 703 19.40 -4.60 1.40
CA SER A 703 20.79 -4.93 1.06
C SER A 703 21.11 -4.75 -0.42
N HIS A 704 20.17 -5.07 -1.32
CA HIS A 704 20.30 -4.83 -2.75
C HIS A 704 20.43 -3.33 -3.08
N CYS A 705 19.79 -2.46 -2.30
CA CYS A 705 19.94 -1.01 -2.46
C CYS A 705 21.28 -0.51 -1.91
N SER A 706 21.75 -1.04 -0.77
CA SER A 706 23.09 -0.72 -0.24
C SER A 706 24.19 -1.10 -1.24
N GLU A 707 24.07 -2.25 -1.91
CA GLU A 707 24.98 -2.67 -3.00
C GLU A 707 25.01 -1.69 -4.18
N MET A 708 23.90 -0.97 -4.41
CA MET A 708 23.77 0.07 -5.44
C MET A 708 24.16 1.47 -4.94
N GLY A 709 24.62 1.60 -3.69
CA GLY A 709 25.05 2.86 -3.10
C GLY A 709 23.93 3.66 -2.42
N TYR A 710 22.77 3.04 -2.16
CA TYR A 710 21.65 3.61 -1.41
C TYR A 710 21.54 2.91 -0.05
N ASP A 711 22.35 3.35 0.92
CA ASP A 711 22.41 2.71 2.23
C ASP A 711 21.42 3.33 3.21
N PHE A 712 20.31 2.63 3.46
CA PHE A 712 19.28 3.11 4.38
C PHE A 712 19.77 3.23 5.83
N SER A 713 20.90 2.63 6.21
CA SER A 713 21.49 2.82 7.53
C SER A 713 22.00 4.26 7.76
N ASP A 714 22.22 5.02 6.68
CA ASP A 714 22.61 6.44 6.73
C ASP A 714 21.63 7.30 7.53
N PHE A 715 20.37 6.88 7.62
CA PHE A 715 19.33 7.60 8.37
C PHE A 715 19.36 7.36 9.89
N PHE A 716 20.14 6.39 10.36
CA PHE A 716 20.29 6.09 11.80
C PHE A 716 21.62 6.58 12.40
N ASP A 717 22.56 7.10 11.60
CA ASP A 717 23.87 7.55 12.09
C ASP A 717 23.87 9.03 12.55
N THR A 718 24.34 9.24 13.79
CA THR A 718 24.08 10.42 14.62
C THR A 718 25.28 11.36 14.75
N SER A 719 26.15 11.44 13.73
CA SER A 719 27.19 12.48 13.71
C SER A 719 26.63 13.91 13.59
N THR A 720 25.37 14.05 13.19
CA THR A 720 24.59 15.32 13.15
C THR A 720 23.69 15.56 14.36
N MET A 721 23.55 14.61 15.30
CA MET A 721 22.71 14.78 16.51
C MET A 721 23.40 15.48 17.70
N LYS A 722 24.55 16.15 17.50
CA LYS A 722 25.15 17.00 18.55
C LYS A 722 24.72 18.47 18.43
N SER A 723 23.47 18.75 18.82
CA SER A 723 23.13 19.82 19.80
C SER A 723 21.62 20.06 19.84
N GLY A 724 20.90 19.20 20.56
CA GLY A 724 19.69 19.66 21.26
C GLY A 724 20.09 20.79 22.24
N PRO A 725 19.18 21.74 22.54
CA PRO A 725 19.51 22.86 23.42
C PRO A 725 19.97 22.31 24.77
N LYS A 726 21.18 22.67 25.20
CA LYS A 726 21.60 22.45 26.58
C LYS A 726 20.66 23.26 27.46
N GLY A 727 19.70 22.58 28.08
CA GLY A 727 18.95 23.12 29.20
C GLY A 727 19.95 23.64 30.23
N THR A 728 19.93 24.94 30.46
CA THR A 728 20.66 25.56 31.57
C THR A 728 20.21 24.88 32.86
N ALA A 729 21.17 24.35 33.61
CA ALA A 729 20.94 23.70 34.89
C ALA A 729 20.12 24.62 35.80
N ALA A 730 18.87 24.22 36.08
CA ALA A 730 18.07 24.79 37.14
C ALA A 730 18.65 24.34 38.49
N SER A 731 18.78 25.29 39.41
CA SER A 731 19.30 25.13 40.77
C SER A 731 18.51 24.10 41.58
N GLU A 732 19.19 23.45 42.53
CA GLU A 732 18.78 22.29 43.34
C GLU A 732 17.50 22.42 44.22
N GLU A 733 16.65 23.42 44.02
CA GLU A 733 15.47 23.64 44.87
C GLU A 733 14.16 23.03 44.32
N GLU A 734 14.19 22.31 43.19
CA GLU A 734 13.00 21.68 42.57
C GLU A 734 13.01 20.14 42.60
N LYS A 735 13.77 19.53 43.51
CA LYS A 735 13.87 18.05 43.70
C LYS A 735 12.71 17.41 44.47
N SER A 736 11.53 18.04 44.55
CA SER A 736 10.40 17.48 45.29
C SER A 736 9.09 17.62 44.50
N LYS A 737 8.94 16.79 43.46
CA LYS A 737 7.67 16.22 42.95
C LYS A 737 7.96 15.34 41.74
N THR A 738 8.55 14.17 41.97
CA THR A 738 8.55 13.07 41.02
C THR A 738 7.23 12.34 41.12
N THR A 739 6.28 12.67 40.23
CA THR A 739 5.14 11.79 39.96
C THR A 739 5.55 10.84 38.84
N ARG A 740 5.74 9.58 39.24
CA ARG A 740 5.78 8.38 38.40
C ARG A 740 4.59 8.44 37.44
N VAL A 741 4.83 8.42 36.12
CA VAL A 741 3.77 8.30 35.13
C VAL A 741 3.35 6.84 35.13
N GLU A 742 2.24 6.56 35.81
CA GLU A 742 1.45 5.34 35.65
C GLU A 742 0.66 5.42 34.34
N GLY A 743 0.35 4.25 33.78
CA GLY A 743 -0.06 4.05 32.39
C GLY A 743 -1.35 4.72 31.93
N PHE A 744 -1.44 4.81 30.59
CA PHE A 744 -2.62 4.94 29.73
C PHE A 744 -3.92 5.48 30.34
N GLY A 745 -4.21 6.75 30.02
CA GLY A 745 -5.57 7.31 30.03
C GLY A 745 -5.89 7.94 28.67
N LEU A 746 -6.82 7.35 27.92
CA LEU A 746 -7.45 7.93 26.73
C LEU A 746 -8.51 8.97 27.17
N PHE A 747 -8.42 10.20 26.63
CA PHE A 747 -9.31 11.40 26.79
C PHE A 747 -9.24 12.08 28.19
N GLU A 748 -9.09 13.40 28.42
CA GLU A 748 -9.60 14.65 27.79
C GLU A 748 -8.66 15.90 27.91
N LYS A 749 -8.87 16.87 27.00
CA LYS A 749 -8.74 18.37 26.99
C LYS A 749 -7.52 19.14 27.58
N GLY A 750 -6.89 19.96 26.71
CA GLY A 750 -6.49 21.34 27.04
C GLY A 750 -5.04 21.75 26.68
N ASP A 751 -4.92 22.57 25.63
CA ASP A 751 -3.93 23.63 25.34
C ASP A 751 -2.42 23.34 25.34
N ILE A 752 -1.80 23.49 24.16
CA ILE A 752 -0.36 23.81 24.02
C ILE A 752 -0.22 25.14 23.27
N HIS A 753 0.33 26.14 23.96
CA HIS A 753 0.79 27.40 23.37
C HIS A 753 2.22 27.26 22.83
N LEU A 754 2.42 27.66 21.58
CA LEU A 754 3.73 27.79 20.94
C LEU A 754 4.26 29.23 21.10
N GLN A 755 5.54 29.39 21.42
CA GLN A 755 6.27 30.67 21.37
C GLN A 755 7.43 30.57 20.36
N PRO A 756 7.72 31.62 19.56
CA PRO A 756 8.68 31.57 18.46
C PRO A 756 10.03 32.25 18.77
N GLY A 757 11.08 31.79 18.06
CA GLY A 757 12.22 32.63 17.68
C GLY A 757 13.60 32.02 17.91
N PHE A 758 14.37 31.82 16.83
CA PHE A 758 15.83 31.70 16.90
C PHE A 758 16.51 32.26 15.64
N ASP A 759 17.53 33.12 15.83
CA ASP A 759 18.31 33.83 14.79
C ASP A 759 19.57 33.01 14.42
N PRO A 760 19.85 32.70 13.14
CA PRO A 760 20.91 31.78 12.76
C PRO A 760 22.35 32.35 12.84
N PRO A 761 23.38 31.47 12.94
CA PRO A 761 24.75 31.84 13.28
C PRO A 761 25.53 32.61 12.19
N ALA A 762 26.58 33.32 12.61
CA ALA A 762 27.38 34.27 11.82
C ALA A 762 27.98 33.75 10.49
N ALA A 763 28.14 32.42 10.33
CA ALA A 763 28.59 31.82 9.07
C ALA A 763 27.52 31.93 7.96
N VAL A 764 26.23 31.86 8.33
CA VAL A 764 25.09 32.04 7.41
C VAL A 764 24.96 33.52 7.02
N LYS A 765 25.20 34.46 7.96
CA LYS A 765 25.20 35.91 7.66
C LYS A 765 26.26 36.28 6.61
N LYS A 766 27.43 35.64 6.60
CA LYS A 766 28.47 35.89 5.58
C LYS A 766 28.05 35.37 4.19
N ILE A 767 27.45 34.19 4.12
CA ILE A 767 26.95 33.61 2.86
C ILE A 767 25.77 34.42 2.31
N LEU A 768 24.90 34.93 3.19
CA LEU A 768 23.78 35.78 2.80
C LEU A 768 24.25 37.16 2.28
N VAL A 769 25.26 37.78 2.90
CA VAL A 769 25.85 39.03 2.40
C VAL A 769 26.54 38.83 1.05
N GLU A 770 27.28 37.74 0.86
CA GLU A 770 27.92 37.41 -0.43
C GLU A 770 26.87 37.11 -1.53
N ARG A 771 25.74 36.48 -1.17
CA ARG A 771 24.60 36.23 -2.08
C ARG A 771 23.87 37.52 -2.43
N GLU A 772 23.68 38.43 -1.47
CA GLU A 772 23.03 39.73 -1.68
C GLU A 772 23.88 40.66 -2.57
N GLU A 773 25.21 40.66 -2.41
CA GLU A 773 26.11 41.38 -3.31
C GLU A 773 26.18 40.79 -4.72
N ARG A 774 25.96 39.47 -4.87
CA ARG A 774 25.89 38.81 -6.17
C ARG A 774 24.58 39.16 -6.90
N LEU A 775 23.47 39.20 -6.17
CA LEU A 775 22.16 39.62 -6.69
C LEU A 775 22.11 41.10 -7.05
N LYS A 776 22.73 41.98 -6.25
CA LYS A 776 22.87 43.41 -6.59
C LYS A 776 23.67 43.62 -7.88
N ARG A 777 24.73 42.84 -8.10
CA ARG A 777 25.50 42.87 -9.35
C ARG A 777 24.67 42.41 -10.55
N GLN A 778 23.87 41.35 -10.40
CA GLN A 778 22.98 40.86 -11.46
C GLN A 778 21.85 41.84 -11.80
N GLN A 779 21.24 42.49 -10.80
CA GLN A 779 20.24 43.55 -11.04
C GLN A 779 20.84 44.79 -11.70
N GLN A 780 22.08 45.16 -11.37
CA GLN A 780 22.77 46.28 -12.01
C GLN A 780 23.08 45.96 -13.48
N GLN A 781 23.45 44.71 -13.79
CA GLN A 781 23.67 44.22 -15.15
C GLN A 781 22.39 44.21 -15.98
N GLN A 782 21.27 43.75 -15.41
CA GLN A 782 19.95 43.83 -16.05
C GLN A 782 19.48 45.27 -16.29
N GLN A 783 19.74 46.19 -15.36
CA GLN A 783 19.38 47.60 -15.53
C GLN A 783 20.25 48.33 -16.59
N GLU A 784 21.49 47.89 -16.80
CA GLU A 784 22.35 48.39 -17.88
C GLU A 784 21.92 47.84 -19.25
N GLU A 785 21.50 46.57 -19.33
CA GLU A 785 20.94 45.97 -20.55
C GLU A 785 19.60 46.60 -20.96
N THR A 786 18.77 46.98 -19.98
CA THR A 786 17.47 47.64 -20.25
C THR A 786 17.61 49.10 -20.68
N LYS A 787 18.79 49.74 -20.48
CA LYS A 787 19.07 51.11 -20.92
C LYS A 787 19.58 51.22 -22.36
N HIS A 788 19.92 50.10 -23.00
CA HIS A 788 20.37 50.03 -24.39
C HIS A 788 19.31 49.50 -25.37
N VAL A 789 18.04 49.41 -24.93
CA VAL A 789 16.87 49.12 -25.76
C VAL A 789 16.04 50.39 -25.95
#